data_AF-A0A6G3LRW2-F1
#
_entry.id   AF-A0A6G3LRW2-F1
#
_cell.length_a   1.000
_cell.length_b   1.000
_cell.length_c   1.000
_cell.angle_alpha   90.00
_cell.angle_beta   90.00
_cell.angle_gamma   90.00
#
_symmetry.space_group_name_H-M   'P 1'
#
loop_
_entity.id
_entity.type
_entity.pdbx_description
1 polymer ?
#
loop_
_entity_poly.entity_id
_entity_poly.type
_entity_poly.pdbx_seq_one_letter_code
_entity_poly.pdbx_strand_id
1 'polypeptide(L)'
;MRVVYHDTPRSGVSMGGVGTGSFEVGPDGRFREWLIFNNRPWANYGQPEWFMGPDDLVFFLRVEVEGEEPQLRGLFTGLWYSTCEDYTYRGCGPWVVMEPYHIPWAKPVEAVEMEVRYPVVALRYRDALLEEAGLEVEAELISPLLPGDLRTSSTPAVLLGFHMVNKGGSTVRASIMAVARNPARSAGATARTDVVRAGGWSGMVMKAEGVGEGHPMRDGALAVALAGEATGAVIKVNASDRPQLVRALRNLLVDFRGDGAVSGATSASSSSEDVFASLASRPVELKPRSSTDVDWVIAWYFPNHVGAAGQRVGHYYENFFSGVEQVVDYALSNRDELRERAKRFSSVMYDVSYPSYVADLVTAQLTSLPKLTWLTKEGHFGVWEGGPGCCGLNTVDVMLWAFTGVVNMYPELVKAAVKDVTRHILRPDKHYWYELFALAYSENMSLYREMLGKDPSIQSYPERLSAAIAEIVKRTGKDPTGRVPHSFRASFDLIDTYDRNDLMPELILLALLAYYATGDGEFLRSIWGDLTTVVEGTRRQHDSLGTGLIEHYMPSDYEGMSRVAAEASAKGLLPGLYGGNVARVLFSGPMYVMNSVNTFDTFSLLGVASFTGDLWAASLKAMAEAARREGLEGAEALRG
;
A
#
# COMPACT_ATOMS: atom_id res chain seq x y z
N MET A 1 22.04 34.61 -18.12
CA MET A 1 21.67 33.45 -17.27
C MET A 1 20.54 32.71 -17.96
N ARG A 2 20.79 31.49 -18.44
CA ARG A 2 19.72 30.60 -18.92
C ARG A 2 19.34 29.72 -17.74
N VAL A 3 18.11 29.84 -17.26
CA VAL A 3 17.56 29.01 -16.19
C VAL A 3 16.57 28.05 -16.83
N VAL A 4 16.80 26.76 -16.68
CA VAL A 4 15.84 25.73 -17.04
C VAL A 4 15.40 25.09 -15.74
N TYR A 5 14.12 25.26 -15.39
CA TYR A 5 13.49 24.71 -14.18
C TYR A 5 12.52 23.62 -14.62
N HIS A 6 12.68 22.42 -14.04
CA HIS A 6 11.74 21.32 -14.18
C HIS A 6 11.16 21.05 -12.80
N ASP A 7 9.85 21.29 -12.64
CA ASP A 7 9.13 20.91 -11.42
C ASP A 7 9.19 19.39 -11.28
N THR A 8 9.68 18.91 -10.14
CA THR A 8 9.78 17.46 -9.92
C THR A 8 8.36 16.91 -9.72
N PRO A 9 8.02 15.73 -10.29
CA PRO A 9 6.76 15.06 -9.99
C PRO A 9 6.51 15.03 -8.48
N ARG A 10 5.28 15.37 -8.07
CA ARG A 10 4.89 15.36 -6.64
C ARG A 10 4.80 13.95 -6.05
N SER A 11 4.96 12.91 -6.87
CA SER A 11 4.89 11.49 -6.52
C SER A 11 6.19 10.77 -6.90
N GLY A 12 6.56 9.75 -6.14
CA GLY A 12 7.67 8.84 -6.46
C GLY A 12 7.20 7.45 -6.89
N VAL A 13 8.13 6.51 -6.94
CA VAL A 13 7.84 5.08 -7.18
C VAL A 13 7.84 4.35 -5.84
N SER A 14 6.74 3.66 -5.51
CA SER A 14 6.64 2.92 -4.26
C SER A 14 7.49 1.65 -4.27
N MET A 15 8.27 1.47 -3.21
CA MET A 15 9.19 0.35 -3.01
C MET A 15 8.83 -0.39 -1.71
N GLY A 16 8.80 -1.71 -1.78
CA GLY A 16 8.50 -2.62 -0.68
C GLY A 16 7.99 -3.98 -1.14
N GLY A 17 7.74 -4.88 -0.18
CA GLY A 17 7.12 -6.16 -0.44
C GLY A 17 5.59 -6.10 -0.44
N VAL A 18 4.95 -7.17 -0.91
CA VAL A 18 3.51 -7.35 -0.82
C VAL A 18 3.08 -7.44 0.64
N GLY A 19 2.18 -6.54 1.07
CA GLY A 19 1.63 -6.50 2.43
C GLY A 19 2.57 -5.98 3.51
N THR A 20 3.74 -5.45 3.14
CA THR A 20 4.76 -5.01 4.11
C THR A 20 4.66 -3.53 4.47
N GLY A 21 3.84 -2.76 3.75
CA GLY A 21 3.98 -1.30 3.65
C GLY A 21 5.09 -0.92 2.66
N SER A 22 5.22 0.39 2.38
CA SER A 22 6.15 0.91 1.37
C SER A 22 6.65 2.31 1.70
N PHE A 23 7.66 2.77 0.99
CA PHE A 23 8.01 4.19 0.85
C PHE A 23 8.21 4.52 -0.63
N GLU A 24 8.11 5.79 -1.02
CA GLU A 24 8.31 6.24 -2.39
C GLU A 24 9.73 6.76 -2.62
N VAL A 25 10.31 6.39 -3.76
CA VAL A 25 11.58 6.95 -4.26
C VAL A 25 11.26 8.08 -5.23
N GLY A 26 11.70 9.29 -4.89
CA GLY A 26 11.48 10.49 -5.69
C GLY A 26 12.55 10.71 -6.75
N PRO A 27 12.20 11.38 -7.86
CA PRO A 27 13.17 11.77 -8.91
C PRO A 27 14.17 12.83 -8.47
N ASP A 28 14.08 13.34 -7.24
CA ASP A 28 15.06 14.21 -6.60
C ASP A 28 16.06 13.45 -5.71
N GLY A 29 16.01 12.11 -5.70
CA GLY A 29 16.87 11.26 -4.87
C GLY A 29 16.43 11.12 -3.40
N ARG A 30 15.24 11.64 -3.03
CA ARG A 30 14.71 11.53 -1.65
C ARG A 30 13.63 10.46 -1.52
N PHE A 31 13.42 10.01 -0.29
CA PHE A 31 12.38 9.04 0.07
C PHE A 31 11.17 9.73 0.70
N ARG A 32 9.96 9.36 0.27
CA ARG A 32 8.70 10.00 0.68
C ARG A 32 7.64 8.97 1.06
N GLU A 33 6.50 9.47 1.53
CA GLU A 33 5.29 8.67 1.81
C GLU A 33 5.58 7.35 2.52
N TRP A 34 6.20 7.44 3.70
CA TRP A 34 6.55 6.27 4.49
C TRP A 34 5.29 5.65 5.13
N LEU A 35 4.89 4.49 4.62
CA LEU A 35 3.73 3.69 5.05
C LEU A 35 4.13 2.39 5.78
N ILE A 36 5.40 2.27 6.14
CA ILE A 36 5.98 1.06 6.77
C ILE A 36 5.68 0.94 8.27
N PHE A 37 5.12 1.98 8.88
CA PHE A 37 5.03 2.12 10.34
C PHE A 37 3.67 1.74 10.92
N ASN A 38 2.79 1.08 10.16
CA ASN A 38 1.38 0.90 10.52
C ASN A 38 0.65 2.23 10.80
N ASN A 39 1.06 3.30 10.12
CA ASN A 39 0.46 4.62 10.25
C ASN A 39 -0.87 4.72 9.50
N ARG A 40 -1.76 5.57 10.00
CA ARG A 40 -3.00 5.88 9.29
C ARG A 40 -2.72 6.75 8.04
N PRO A 41 -3.51 6.60 6.98
CA PRO A 41 -4.68 5.72 6.91
C PRO A 41 -4.39 4.33 6.27
N TRP A 42 -3.12 3.92 6.19
CA TRP A 42 -2.75 2.63 5.57
C TRP A 42 -3.15 1.44 6.42
N ALA A 43 -2.87 1.47 7.72
CA ALA A 43 -3.21 0.37 8.64
C ALA A 43 -4.66 0.43 9.16
N ASN A 44 -5.33 1.57 9.05
CA ASN A 44 -6.69 1.80 9.55
C ASN A 44 -7.25 3.11 8.98
N TYR A 45 -8.54 3.42 9.15
CA TYR A 45 -9.09 4.73 8.82
C TYR A 45 -8.64 5.83 9.80
N GLY A 46 -8.63 7.07 9.34
CA GLY A 46 -8.40 8.25 10.16
C GLY A 46 -7.60 9.34 9.44
N GLN A 47 -7.16 10.34 10.20
CA GLN A 47 -6.28 11.38 9.67
C GLN A 47 -4.92 10.78 9.30
N PRO A 48 -4.31 11.20 8.18
CA PRO A 48 -2.98 10.77 7.81
C PRO A 48 -1.93 11.09 8.87
N GLU A 49 -1.09 10.11 9.16
CA GLU A 49 0.03 10.19 10.10
C GLU A 49 1.34 10.05 9.34
N TRP A 50 2.26 11.00 9.55
CA TRP A 50 3.56 11.04 8.86
C TRP A 50 4.67 11.09 9.90
N PHE A 51 5.42 10.00 10.04
CA PHE A 51 6.50 9.91 11.02
C PHE A 51 7.89 10.20 10.44
N MET A 52 8.05 10.07 9.11
CA MET A 52 9.25 10.43 8.36
C MET A 52 8.93 11.32 7.17
N GLY A 53 9.77 12.32 6.94
CA GLY A 53 9.76 13.19 5.78
C GLY A 53 10.96 13.01 4.84
N PRO A 54 11.02 13.78 3.74
CA PRO A 54 12.04 13.63 2.70
C PRO A 54 13.48 13.87 3.16
N ASP A 55 13.69 14.65 4.23
CA ASP A 55 15.02 14.97 4.75
C ASP A 55 15.50 14.00 5.84
N ASP A 56 14.64 13.08 6.28
CA ASP A 56 14.89 12.19 7.43
C ASP A 56 15.72 10.95 7.08
N LEU A 57 15.90 10.62 5.80
CA LEU A 57 16.86 9.62 5.33
C LEU A 57 17.51 10.11 4.05
N VAL A 58 18.81 10.36 4.09
CA VAL A 58 19.58 10.83 2.94
C VAL A 58 20.94 10.11 2.85
N PHE A 59 21.49 10.08 1.64
CA PHE A 59 22.82 9.53 1.37
C PHE A 59 23.78 10.62 0.92
N PHE A 60 25.03 10.52 1.36
CA PHE A 60 26.13 11.40 0.97
C PHE A 60 27.26 10.58 0.36
N LEU A 61 27.80 11.05 -0.74
CA LEU A 61 29.02 10.55 -1.36
C LEU A 61 30.19 11.46 -0.99
N ARG A 62 31.28 10.87 -0.50
CA ARG A 62 32.59 11.52 -0.42
C ARG A 62 33.41 11.13 -1.64
N VAL A 63 34.03 12.11 -2.29
CA VAL A 63 34.93 11.91 -3.43
C VAL A 63 36.26 12.57 -3.14
N GLU A 64 37.34 11.81 -3.17
CA GLU A 64 38.71 12.29 -3.05
C GLU A 64 39.51 11.82 -4.27
N VAL A 65 39.74 12.73 -5.21
CA VAL A 65 40.64 12.49 -6.35
C VAL A 65 42.08 12.55 -5.85
N GLU A 66 42.94 11.68 -6.38
CA GLU A 66 44.36 11.64 -6.02
C GLU A 66 45.03 13.02 -6.17
N GLY A 67 45.55 13.55 -5.06
CA GLY A 67 46.20 14.87 -5.01
C GLY A 67 45.26 16.05 -4.77
N GLU A 68 43.95 15.81 -4.62
CA GLU A 68 42.94 16.84 -4.39
C GLU A 68 42.28 16.74 -3.02
N GLU A 69 41.63 17.82 -2.62
CA GLU A 69 40.88 17.90 -1.36
C GLU A 69 39.52 17.19 -1.46
N PRO A 70 39.12 16.37 -0.46
CA PRO A 70 37.85 15.66 -0.49
C PRO A 70 36.64 16.59 -0.59
N GLN A 71 35.69 16.19 -1.43
CA GLN A 71 34.41 16.86 -1.67
C GLN A 71 33.25 15.95 -1.26
N LEU A 72 32.14 16.54 -0.83
CA LEU A 72 30.91 15.81 -0.50
C LEU A 72 29.78 16.16 -1.48
N ARG A 73 29.01 15.14 -1.86
CA ARG A 73 27.75 15.27 -2.58
C ARG A 73 26.60 14.60 -1.86
N GLY A 74 25.58 15.38 -1.50
CA GLY A 74 24.28 14.82 -1.14
C GLY A 74 23.67 14.17 -2.37
N LEU A 75 23.35 12.89 -2.30
CA LEU A 75 22.78 12.10 -3.41
C LEU A 75 21.28 12.38 -3.57
N PHE A 76 20.95 13.67 -3.64
CA PHE A 76 19.63 14.26 -3.80
C PHE A 76 19.79 15.68 -4.37
N THR A 77 18.72 16.28 -4.88
CA THR A 77 18.72 17.68 -5.36
C THR A 77 18.06 18.63 -4.35
N GLY A 78 18.31 19.94 -4.43
CA GLY A 78 17.65 20.93 -3.57
C GLY A 78 18.16 20.94 -2.12
N LEU A 79 17.42 21.61 -1.22
CA LEU A 79 17.90 21.93 0.12
C LEU A 79 17.70 20.78 1.12
N TRP A 80 18.65 20.54 2.03
CA TRP A 80 18.51 19.55 3.12
C TRP A 80 18.34 20.24 4.46
N TYR A 81 17.24 19.94 5.16
CA TYR A 81 16.82 20.63 6.37
C TYR A 81 17.08 22.13 6.25
N SER A 82 16.66 22.77 5.17
CA SER A 82 16.87 24.21 4.92
C SER A 82 15.78 24.76 4.02
N THR A 83 15.44 26.03 4.21
CA THR A 83 14.47 26.75 3.39
C THR A 83 15.16 27.77 2.49
N CYS A 84 14.46 28.24 1.46
CA CYS A 84 14.95 29.36 0.65
C CYS A 84 15.23 30.59 1.52
N GLU A 85 14.39 30.85 2.53
CA GLU A 85 14.58 31.96 3.47
C GLU A 85 15.89 31.84 4.26
N ASP A 86 16.23 30.61 4.69
CA ASP A 86 17.50 30.36 5.40
C ASP A 86 18.71 30.75 4.54
N TYR A 87 18.68 30.41 3.25
CA TYR A 87 19.77 30.74 2.31
C TYR A 87 19.83 32.24 1.97
N THR A 88 18.68 32.89 1.78
CA THR A 88 18.67 34.29 1.29
C THR A 88 18.82 35.33 2.40
N TYR A 89 18.14 35.13 3.54
CA TYR A 89 18.08 36.14 4.62
C TYR A 89 18.94 35.80 5.83
N ARG A 90 19.35 34.53 5.98
CA ARG A 90 20.09 34.04 7.14
C ARG A 90 21.43 33.38 6.79
N GLY A 91 21.87 33.54 5.54
CA GLY A 91 22.91 32.74 4.87
C GLY A 91 24.33 32.81 5.41
N CYS A 92 24.61 33.56 6.48
CA CYS A 92 25.94 33.61 7.13
C CYS A 92 25.93 33.10 8.59
N GLY A 93 24.84 32.46 9.04
CA GLY A 93 24.69 31.95 10.40
C GLY A 93 24.40 30.44 10.45
N PRO A 94 24.12 29.88 11.65
CA PRO A 94 23.85 28.46 11.84
C PRO A 94 22.41 28.10 11.37
N TRP A 95 22.05 28.49 10.16
CA TRP A 95 20.68 28.38 9.61
C TRP A 95 20.59 27.43 8.42
N VAL A 96 21.72 27.09 7.79
CA VAL A 96 21.78 26.30 6.56
C VAL A 96 22.76 25.15 6.73
N VAL A 97 22.41 23.89 6.51
CA VAL A 97 23.38 22.79 6.73
C VAL A 97 24.57 22.89 5.77
N MET A 98 24.32 22.96 4.46
CA MET A 98 25.36 23.00 3.42
C MET A 98 25.50 24.41 2.83
N GLU A 99 26.00 25.36 3.63
CA GLU A 99 26.19 26.74 3.17
C GLU A 99 27.49 26.92 2.38
N PRO A 100 27.47 27.66 1.25
CA PRO A 100 28.64 27.81 0.39
C PRO A 100 29.78 28.63 1.03
N TYR A 101 29.52 29.42 2.08
CA TYR A 101 30.55 30.26 2.70
C TYR A 101 31.41 29.50 3.72
N HIS A 102 30.84 28.53 4.44
CA HIS A 102 31.56 27.78 5.48
C HIS A 102 31.89 26.35 5.06
N ILE A 103 31.07 25.76 4.17
CA ILE A 103 31.21 24.37 3.70
C ILE A 103 31.05 24.34 2.16
N PRO A 104 31.89 25.07 1.38
CA PRO A 104 31.79 25.12 -0.09
C PRO A 104 31.99 23.76 -0.76
N TRP A 105 32.59 22.81 -0.03
CA TRP A 105 32.92 21.46 -0.47
C TRP A 105 31.77 20.45 -0.29
N ALA A 106 30.67 20.80 0.37
CA ALA A 106 29.48 19.95 0.47
C ALA A 106 28.30 20.59 -0.25
N LYS A 107 27.73 19.86 -1.21
CA LYS A 107 26.55 20.31 -1.98
C LYS A 107 25.66 19.12 -2.30
N PRO A 108 24.35 19.29 -2.50
CA PRO A 108 23.55 18.30 -3.23
C PRO A 108 24.07 18.16 -4.66
N VAL A 109 23.77 17.04 -5.32
CA VAL A 109 24.05 16.88 -6.76
C VAL A 109 23.21 17.85 -7.60
N GLU A 110 23.69 18.19 -8.80
CA GLU A 110 23.03 19.15 -9.68
C GLU A 110 21.76 18.59 -10.32
N ALA A 111 21.76 17.30 -10.67
CA ALA A 111 20.56 16.60 -11.15
C ALA A 111 20.58 15.10 -10.82
N VAL A 112 19.38 14.51 -10.83
CA VAL A 112 19.16 13.07 -10.72
C VAL A 112 18.33 12.64 -11.93
N GLU A 113 18.83 11.66 -12.67
CA GLU A 113 18.07 10.99 -13.73
C GLU A 113 17.51 9.68 -13.16
N MET A 114 16.18 9.57 -13.14
CA MET A 114 15.47 8.39 -12.65
C MET A 114 14.97 7.54 -13.80
N GLU A 115 15.43 6.30 -13.90
CA GLU A 115 14.91 5.28 -14.82
C GLU A 115 14.10 4.26 -14.02
N VAL A 116 12.85 4.05 -14.44
CA VAL A 116 11.93 3.12 -13.77
C VAL A 116 11.65 1.96 -14.71
N ARG A 117 12.12 0.77 -14.33
CA ARG A 117 11.77 -0.50 -14.96
C ARG A 117 11.37 -1.49 -13.88
N TYR A 118 10.21 -1.23 -13.29
CA TYR A 118 9.76 -1.88 -12.06
C TYR A 118 9.83 -3.42 -12.15
N PRO A 119 10.32 -4.12 -11.11
CA PRO A 119 10.58 -3.68 -9.72
C PRO A 119 11.98 -3.07 -9.47
N VAL A 120 12.68 -2.66 -10.54
CA VAL A 120 14.00 -2.00 -10.46
C VAL A 120 13.87 -0.51 -10.76
N VAL A 121 14.49 0.31 -9.93
CA VAL A 121 14.60 1.77 -10.10
C VAL A 121 16.06 2.16 -10.08
N ALA A 122 16.54 2.88 -11.08
CA ALA A 122 17.89 3.40 -11.15
C ALA A 122 17.90 4.93 -11.01
N LEU A 123 18.78 5.46 -10.16
CA LEU A 123 19.03 6.89 -9.98
C LEU A 123 20.47 7.19 -10.40
N ARG A 124 20.64 7.89 -11.52
CA ARG A 124 21.95 8.34 -11.99
C ARG A 124 22.20 9.76 -11.50
N TYR A 125 23.32 9.98 -10.83
CA TYR A 125 23.66 11.28 -10.24
C TYR A 125 24.51 12.10 -11.21
N ARG A 126 24.06 13.32 -11.54
CA ARG A 126 24.74 14.25 -12.45
C ARG A 126 25.27 15.44 -11.66
N ASP A 127 26.57 15.71 -11.77
CA ASP A 127 27.25 16.82 -11.11
C ASP A 127 28.57 17.10 -11.82
N ALA A 128 28.90 18.38 -12.04
CA ALA A 128 30.14 18.79 -12.69
C ALA A 128 31.41 18.19 -12.05
N LEU A 129 31.46 18.05 -10.72
CA LEU A 129 32.62 17.43 -10.04
C LEU A 129 32.80 15.97 -10.44
N LEU A 130 31.69 15.23 -10.54
CA LEU A 130 31.72 13.82 -10.92
C LEU A 130 32.17 13.67 -12.37
N GLU A 131 31.70 14.55 -13.26
CA GLU A 131 32.12 14.60 -14.66
C GLU A 131 33.61 14.94 -14.82
N GLU A 132 34.11 15.94 -14.08
CA GLU A 132 35.52 16.35 -14.07
C GLU A 132 36.44 15.23 -13.55
N ALA A 133 36.04 14.55 -12.48
CA ALA A 133 36.75 13.39 -11.94
C ALA A 133 36.65 12.14 -12.83
N GLY A 134 35.72 12.13 -13.79
CA GLY A 134 35.37 10.95 -14.58
C GLY A 134 34.74 9.83 -13.75
N LEU A 135 34.07 10.14 -12.65
CA LEU A 135 33.41 9.19 -11.77
C LEU A 135 31.91 9.14 -12.08
N GLU A 136 31.41 7.99 -12.52
CA GLU A 136 29.96 7.75 -12.64
C GLU A 136 29.44 7.09 -11.37
N VAL A 137 28.28 7.56 -10.89
CA VAL A 137 27.62 7.02 -9.70
C VAL A 137 26.15 6.79 -10.01
N GLU A 138 25.68 5.57 -9.77
CA GLU A 138 24.30 5.14 -9.97
C GLU A 138 23.83 4.38 -8.72
N ALA A 139 22.64 4.71 -8.23
CA ALA A 139 21.96 3.92 -7.21
C ALA A 139 20.89 3.04 -7.87
N GLU A 140 20.95 1.74 -7.63
CA GLU A 140 19.95 0.76 -8.05
C GLU A 140 19.13 0.32 -6.84
N LEU A 141 17.82 0.56 -6.88
CA LEU A 141 16.86 0.14 -5.86
C LEU A 141 16.00 -0.99 -6.39
N ILE A 142 15.83 -2.03 -5.57
CA ILE A 142 15.09 -3.24 -5.95
C ILE A 142 14.01 -3.53 -4.93
N SER A 143 12.76 -3.50 -5.40
CA SER A 143 11.62 -3.99 -4.64
C SER A 143 11.63 -5.51 -4.67
N PRO A 144 11.42 -6.21 -3.54
CA PRO A 144 11.31 -7.66 -3.52
C PRO A 144 9.94 -8.05 -4.06
N LEU A 145 9.77 -7.99 -5.39
CA LEU A 145 8.55 -8.42 -6.07
C LEU A 145 8.93 -9.41 -7.16
N LEU A 146 8.81 -10.69 -6.81
CA LEU A 146 9.23 -11.82 -7.62
C LEU A 146 8.01 -12.71 -7.87
N PRO A 147 7.39 -12.62 -9.06
CA PRO A 147 6.25 -13.46 -9.42
C PRO A 147 6.50 -14.95 -9.13
N GLY A 148 5.52 -15.61 -8.53
CA GLY A 148 5.59 -17.02 -8.13
C GLY A 148 6.31 -17.30 -6.81
N ASP A 149 6.83 -16.28 -6.12
CA ASP A 149 7.52 -16.43 -4.83
C ASP A 149 7.00 -15.40 -3.82
N LEU A 150 5.85 -15.71 -3.22
CA LEU A 150 5.19 -14.83 -2.27
C LEU A 150 6.00 -14.63 -0.98
N ARG A 151 6.68 -15.67 -0.48
CA ARG A 151 7.51 -15.55 0.73
C ARG A 151 8.58 -14.48 0.54
N THR A 152 9.35 -14.58 -0.53
CA THR A 152 10.37 -13.58 -0.84
C THR A 152 9.74 -12.24 -1.16
N SER A 153 8.61 -12.25 -1.88
CA SER A 153 7.93 -11.02 -2.27
C SER A 153 7.28 -10.25 -1.12
N SER A 154 7.13 -10.88 0.05
CA SER A 154 6.69 -10.27 1.29
C SER A 154 7.85 -9.94 2.24
N THR A 155 9.08 -9.84 1.73
CA THR A 155 10.21 -9.38 2.55
C THR A 155 10.08 -7.86 2.80
N PRO A 156 10.07 -7.39 4.06
CA PRO A 156 9.93 -5.97 4.38
C PRO A 156 11.27 -5.23 4.23
N ALA A 157 11.79 -5.19 3.00
CA ALA A 157 13.06 -4.56 2.69
C ALA A 157 13.12 -4.02 1.25
N VAL A 158 14.06 -3.12 1.00
CA VAL A 158 14.46 -2.65 -0.33
C VAL A 158 15.97 -2.73 -0.41
N LEU A 159 16.49 -3.45 -1.40
CA LEU A 159 17.93 -3.46 -1.69
C LEU A 159 18.31 -2.16 -2.40
N LEU A 160 19.45 -1.59 -2.03
CA LEU A 160 20.00 -0.37 -2.60
C LEU A 160 21.49 -0.59 -2.89
N GLY A 161 21.87 -0.74 -4.15
CA GLY A 161 23.27 -0.87 -4.56
C GLY A 161 23.78 0.43 -5.16
N PHE A 162 24.92 0.95 -4.69
CA PHE A 162 25.60 2.05 -5.35
C PHE A 162 26.70 1.50 -6.26
N HIS A 163 26.48 1.63 -7.57
CA HIS A 163 27.46 1.29 -8.59
C HIS A 163 28.31 2.52 -8.92
N MET A 164 29.62 2.42 -8.69
CA MET A 164 30.57 3.50 -8.96
C MET A 164 31.60 3.06 -9.99
N VAL A 165 31.78 3.84 -11.06
CA VAL A 165 32.71 3.54 -12.16
C VAL A 165 33.67 4.71 -12.35
N ASN A 166 34.96 4.46 -12.18
CA ASN A 166 35.99 5.44 -12.49
C ASN A 166 36.40 5.33 -13.97
N LYS A 167 35.90 6.23 -14.80
CA LYS A 167 36.30 6.43 -16.20
C LYS A 167 37.38 7.51 -16.37
N GLY A 168 37.83 8.13 -15.28
CA GLY A 168 38.89 9.12 -15.25
C GLY A 168 40.29 8.53 -15.43
N GLY A 169 41.28 9.43 -15.37
CA GLY A 169 42.71 9.09 -15.47
C GLY A 169 43.42 8.97 -14.10
N SER A 170 42.79 9.46 -13.03
CA SER A 170 43.35 9.49 -11.68
C SER A 170 42.65 8.48 -10.77
N THR A 171 43.33 8.04 -9.71
CA THR A 171 42.70 7.23 -8.66
C THR A 171 41.68 8.07 -7.88
N VAL A 172 40.53 7.49 -7.55
CA VAL A 172 39.49 8.14 -6.76
C VAL A 172 39.19 7.30 -5.52
N ARG A 173 39.25 7.91 -4.33
CA ARG A 173 38.78 7.30 -3.08
C ARG A 173 37.36 7.78 -2.80
N ALA A 174 36.41 6.84 -2.75
CA ALA A 174 34.99 7.14 -2.56
C ALA A 174 34.39 6.40 -1.37
N SER A 175 33.53 7.06 -0.59
CA SER A 175 32.74 6.43 0.46
C SER A 175 31.31 6.98 0.48
N ILE A 176 30.37 6.19 0.99
CA ILE A 176 28.97 6.57 1.07
C ILE A 176 28.55 6.57 2.55
N MET A 177 27.84 7.62 2.96
CA MET A 177 27.24 7.74 4.27
C MET A 177 25.73 7.86 4.17
N ALA A 178 25.00 7.01 4.89
CA ALA A 178 23.59 7.21 5.17
C ALA A 178 23.42 8.02 6.46
N VAL A 179 22.48 8.97 6.46
CA VAL A 179 22.08 9.72 7.66
C VAL A 179 20.57 9.56 7.82
N ALA A 180 20.11 9.13 9.00
CA ALA A 180 18.71 8.91 9.29
C ALA A 180 18.26 9.52 10.63
N ARG A 181 17.05 10.10 10.67
CA ARG A 181 16.36 10.48 11.90
C ARG A 181 15.44 9.34 12.36
N ASN A 182 15.48 9.00 13.64
CA ASN A 182 14.57 8.02 14.21
C ASN A 182 13.12 8.57 14.25
N PRO A 183 12.14 7.86 13.67
CA PRO A 183 10.77 8.34 13.54
C PRO A 183 9.94 8.28 14.83
N ALA A 184 10.40 7.56 15.87
CA ALA A 184 9.62 7.31 17.08
C ALA A 184 9.15 8.59 17.79
N ARG A 185 9.96 9.65 17.74
CA ARG A 185 9.60 10.99 18.21
C ARG A 185 8.33 11.54 17.58
N SER A 186 8.25 11.44 16.25
CA SER A 186 7.10 11.92 15.48
C SER A 186 5.87 11.06 15.72
N ALA A 187 6.04 9.82 16.20
CA ALA A 187 4.97 8.95 16.66
C ALA A 187 4.60 9.16 18.15
N GLY A 188 5.23 10.11 18.85
CA GLY A 188 4.95 10.36 20.27
C GLY A 188 5.59 9.35 21.24
N ALA A 189 6.66 8.67 20.81
CA ALA A 189 7.38 7.66 21.59
C ALA A 189 8.82 8.08 21.93
N THR A 190 9.46 7.31 22.82
CA THR A 190 10.89 7.46 23.10
C THR A 190 11.70 6.87 21.95
N ALA A 191 12.57 7.66 21.32
CA ALA A 191 13.40 7.21 20.22
C ALA A 191 14.67 6.54 20.73
N ARG A 192 14.91 5.30 20.30
CA ARG A 192 16.18 4.59 20.55
C ARG A 192 16.82 4.17 19.25
N THR A 193 18.09 4.50 19.09
CA THR A 193 18.87 4.08 17.92
C THR A 193 20.18 3.45 18.35
N ASP A 194 20.49 2.30 17.76
CA ASP A 194 21.71 1.54 17.99
C ASP A 194 22.43 1.30 16.65
N VAL A 195 23.73 1.60 16.59
CA VAL A 195 24.63 1.18 15.51
C VAL A 195 25.17 -0.21 15.87
N VAL A 196 24.83 -1.19 15.06
CA VAL A 196 25.12 -2.61 15.30
C VAL A 196 26.04 -3.18 14.21
N ARG A 197 26.75 -4.25 14.57
CA ARG A 197 27.49 -5.10 13.63
C ARG A 197 27.04 -6.54 13.86
N ALA A 198 26.54 -7.19 12.82
CA ALA A 198 25.98 -8.54 12.88
C ALA A 198 26.07 -9.19 11.50
N GLY A 199 26.11 -10.53 11.40
CA GLY A 199 25.85 -11.23 10.13
C GLY A 199 26.67 -10.84 8.90
N GLY A 200 27.87 -10.25 9.07
CA GLY A 200 28.67 -9.72 7.95
C GLY A 200 28.20 -8.36 7.41
N TRP A 201 27.36 -7.64 8.15
CA TRP A 201 26.88 -6.30 7.87
C TRP A 201 27.02 -5.37 9.09
N SER A 202 26.92 -4.06 8.83
CA SER A 202 26.83 -3.02 9.87
C SER A 202 25.60 -2.17 9.59
N GLY A 203 24.91 -1.69 10.60
CA GLY A 203 23.66 -0.94 10.37
C GLY A 203 23.23 -0.08 11.53
N MET A 204 22.37 0.89 11.23
CA MET A 204 21.65 1.68 12.23
C MET A 204 20.24 1.11 12.41
N VAL A 205 19.90 0.72 13.63
CA VAL A 205 18.61 0.14 14.00
C VAL A 205 17.84 1.11 14.89
N MET A 206 16.69 1.57 14.40
CA MET A 206 15.85 2.59 15.02
C MET A 206 14.57 1.96 15.56
N LYS A 207 14.35 2.08 16.87
CA LYS A 207 13.22 1.49 17.63
C LYS A 207 12.47 2.57 18.40
N ALA A 208 11.23 2.25 18.77
CA ALA A 208 10.43 3.02 19.73
C ALA A 208 10.40 2.31 21.08
N GLU A 209 10.65 3.04 22.17
CA GLU A 209 10.60 2.54 23.55
C GLU A 209 9.42 3.13 24.32
N GLY A 210 8.94 2.38 25.32
CA GLY A 210 7.91 2.87 26.25
C GLY A 210 6.53 3.07 25.64
N VAL A 211 6.21 2.32 24.58
CA VAL A 211 4.94 2.42 23.86
C VAL A 211 3.88 1.44 24.39
N GLY A 212 2.61 1.84 24.35
CA GLY A 212 1.47 1.01 24.76
C GLY A 212 1.08 -0.05 23.75
N GLU A 213 0.13 -0.94 24.11
CA GLU A 213 -0.25 -2.10 23.30
C GLU A 213 -0.79 -1.76 21.91
N GLY A 214 -1.52 -0.64 21.77
CA GLY A 214 -2.08 -0.20 20.49
C GLY A 214 -1.16 0.69 19.66
N HIS A 215 0.07 0.95 20.09
CA HIS A 215 0.97 1.86 19.38
C HIS A 215 1.53 1.20 18.11
N PRO A 216 1.54 1.89 16.95
CA PRO A 216 1.80 1.24 15.67
C PRO A 216 3.28 0.79 15.49
N MET A 217 4.21 1.45 16.18
CA MET A 217 5.64 1.06 16.22
C MET A 217 6.02 0.05 17.31
N ARG A 218 5.06 -0.50 18.05
CA ARG A 218 5.35 -1.45 19.13
C ARG A 218 6.10 -2.68 18.60
N ASP A 219 7.12 -3.09 19.34
CA ASP A 219 7.99 -4.25 19.05
C ASP A 219 8.61 -4.20 17.64
N GLY A 220 8.69 -3.00 17.06
CA GLY A 220 9.14 -2.78 15.70
C GLY A 220 10.44 -1.98 15.58
N ALA A 221 11.04 -2.06 14.40
CA ALA A 221 12.30 -1.41 14.08
C ALA A 221 12.43 -1.10 12.58
N LEU A 222 13.10 0.02 12.28
CA LEU A 222 13.63 0.36 10.96
C LEU A 222 15.15 0.21 10.99
N ALA A 223 15.73 -0.45 9.99
CA ALA A 223 17.16 -0.59 9.83
C ALA A 223 17.62 -0.06 8.47
N VAL A 224 18.74 0.65 8.48
CA VAL A 224 19.51 0.95 7.27
C VAL A 224 20.89 0.34 7.47
N ALA A 225 21.21 -0.65 6.64
CA ALA A 225 22.38 -1.49 6.80
C ALA A 225 23.22 -1.53 5.53
N LEU A 226 24.54 -1.66 5.73
CA LEU A 226 25.56 -1.81 4.71
C LEU A 226 26.12 -3.24 4.79
N ALA A 227 26.31 -3.90 3.65
CA ALA A 227 27.07 -5.14 3.58
C ALA A 227 28.55 -4.88 3.93
N GLY A 228 29.05 -5.58 4.95
CA GLY A 228 30.42 -5.43 5.46
C GLY A 228 30.56 -4.50 6.66
N GLU A 229 31.79 -4.06 6.88
CA GLU A 229 32.14 -3.23 8.04
C GLU A 229 31.94 -1.74 7.74
N ALA A 230 31.22 -1.06 8.63
CA ALA A 230 31.00 0.38 8.60
C ALA A 230 31.47 1.06 9.90
N THR A 231 31.66 2.36 9.80
CA THR A 231 31.71 3.26 10.97
C THR A 231 30.34 3.90 11.15
N GLY A 232 29.94 4.18 12.39
CA GLY A 232 28.64 4.78 12.64
C GLY A 232 28.62 5.60 13.92
N ALA A 233 27.75 6.60 13.95
CA ALA A 233 27.60 7.51 15.07
C ALA A 233 26.13 7.90 15.25
N VAL A 234 25.72 8.08 16.49
CA VAL A 234 24.38 8.48 16.93
C VAL A 234 24.49 9.80 17.69
N ILE A 235 23.67 10.78 17.31
CA ILE A 235 23.64 12.10 17.92
C ILE A 235 22.21 12.41 18.40
N LYS A 236 22.12 13.08 19.55
CA LYS A 236 20.87 13.65 20.04
C LYS A 236 20.86 15.14 19.78
N VAL A 237 19.74 15.66 19.30
CA VAL A 237 19.60 17.07 18.97
C VAL A 237 18.18 17.54 19.18
N ASN A 238 17.98 18.73 19.74
CA ASN A 238 16.68 19.35 19.73
C ASN A 238 16.45 19.95 18.32
N ALA A 239 15.72 19.26 17.44
CA ALA A 239 15.50 19.76 16.08
C ALA A 239 14.66 21.05 16.03
N SER A 240 13.97 21.40 17.13
CA SER A 240 13.27 22.69 17.24
C SER A 240 14.26 23.85 17.48
N ASP A 241 15.45 23.56 18.03
CA ASP A 241 16.56 24.50 18.07
C ASP A 241 17.34 24.42 16.75
N ARG A 242 16.97 25.34 15.86
CA ARG A 242 17.51 25.41 14.51
C ARG A 242 19.04 25.54 14.45
N PRO A 243 19.68 26.49 15.17
CA PRO A 243 21.13 26.53 15.31
C PRO A 243 21.79 25.24 15.80
N GLN A 244 21.19 24.56 16.78
CA GLN A 244 21.73 23.32 17.30
C GLN A 244 21.69 22.21 16.25
N LEU A 245 20.54 22.05 15.56
CA LEU A 245 20.37 21.08 14.46
C LEU A 245 21.41 21.30 13.36
N VAL A 246 21.51 22.53 12.86
CA VAL A 246 22.44 22.86 11.77
C VAL A 246 23.88 22.57 12.18
N ARG A 247 24.29 22.99 13.39
CA ARG A 247 25.66 22.75 13.86
C ARG A 247 25.97 21.26 14.02
N ALA A 248 25.02 20.48 14.53
CA ALA A 248 25.17 19.03 14.70
C ALA A 248 25.35 18.32 13.34
N LEU A 249 24.48 18.61 12.36
CA LEU A 249 24.57 18.03 11.02
C LEU A 249 25.82 18.50 10.26
N ARG A 250 26.24 19.77 10.43
CA ARG A 250 27.51 20.26 9.85
C ARG A 250 28.72 19.54 10.42
N ASN A 251 28.78 19.36 11.74
CA ASN A 251 29.89 18.65 12.37
C ASN A 251 30.00 17.20 11.85
N LEU A 252 28.85 16.54 11.63
CA LEU A 252 28.80 15.22 11.01
C LEU A 252 29.39 15.22 9.59
N LEU A 253 29.03 16.21 8.75
CA LEU A 253 29.61 16.34 7.41
C LEU A 253 31.11 16.62 7.44
N VAL A 254 31.59 17.41 8.41
CA VAL A 254 33.02 17.69 8.61
C VAL A 254 33.79 16.43 9.01
N ASP A 255 33.25 15.65 9.95
CA ASP A 255 33.82 14.36 10.36
C ASP A 255 33.92 13.41 9.16
N PHE A 256 32.80 13.19 8.47
CA PHE A 256 32.76 12.32 7.29
C PHE A 256 33.70 12.77 6.16
N ARG A 257 33.83 14.09 5.94
CA ARG A 257 34.77 14.61 4.93
C ARG A 257 36.22 14.22 5.24
N GLY A 258 36.61 14.22 6.52
CA GLY A 258 38.00 14.02 6.95
C GLY A 258 38.62 12.78 6.32
N ASP A 259 38.10 11.62 6.67
CA ASP A 259 38.64 10.31 6.27
C ASP A 259 37.60 9.36 5.65
N GLY A 260 36.35 9.81 5.50
CA GLY A 260 35.25 8.97 5.04
C GLY A 260 34.66 8.06 6.11
N ALA A 261 35.04 8.24 7.37
CA ALA A 261 34.44 7.58 8.53
C ALA A 261 33.60 8.55 9.37
N VAL A 262 32.82 8.00 10.30
CA VAL A 262 32.13 8.79 11.33
C VAL A 262 32.42 8.23 12.71
N SER A 263 32.58 9.14 13.67
CA SER A 263 32.97 8.83 15.04
C SER A 263 31.97 9.43 16.04
N GLY A 264 31.72 8.70 17.13
CA GLY A 264 30.78 9.15 18.16
C GLY A 264 30.19 8.02 18.97
N ALA A 265 29.15 8.33 19.73
CA ALA A 265 28.37 7.31 20.44
C ALA A 265 27.70 6.38 19.42
N THR A 266 27.64 5.08 19.71
CA THR A 266 26.97 4.10 18.83
C THR A 266 25.56 3.76 19.30
N SER A 267 25.08 4.39 20.38
CA SER A 267 23.74 4.17 20.91
C SER A 267 23.25 5.44 21.59
N ALA A 268 21.98 5.77 21.40
CA ALA A 268 21.30 6.81 22.16
C ALA A 268 19.80 6.51 22.28
N SER A 269 19.22 6.90 23.41
CA SER A 269 17.77 6.94 23.63
C SER A 269 17.36 8.32 24.14
N SER A 270 16.21 8.82 23.70
CA SER A 270 15.70 10.12 24.12
C SER A 270 14.18 10.26 24.00
N SER A 271 13.56 10.84 25.02
CA SER A 271 12.14 11.22 25.07
C SER A 271 11.91 12.73 24.94
N SER A 272 12.97 13.57 24.93
CA SER A 272 12.92 15.03 24.68
C SER A 272 13.67 15.57 23.43
N GLU A 273 14.72 14.90 22.93
CA GLU A 273 15.54 15.30 21.76
C GLU A 273 15.43 14.32 20.57
N ASP A 274 15.45 14.78 19.32
CA ASP A 274 15.53 13.88 18.15
C ASP A 274 16.83 13.09 18.18
N VAL A 275 16.77 11.85 17.67
CA VAL A 275 17.92 10.95 17.60
C VAL A 275 18.24 10.72 16.12
N PHE A 276 19.39 11.20 15.69
CA PHE A 276 19.93 10.94 14.36
C PHE A 276 21.01 9.88 14.45
N ALA A 277 21.09 9.02 13.44
CA ALA A 277 22.18 8.10 13.24
C ALA A 277 22.82 8.32 11.87
N SER A 278 24.09 7.97 11.80
CA SER A 278 24.88 7.97 10.58
C SER A 278 25.65 6.67 10.48
N LEU A 279 25.77 6.17 9.26
CA LEU A 279 26.53 4.97 8.94
C LEU A 279 27.34 5.26 7.68
N ALA A 280 28.65 5.10 7.72
CA ALA A 280 29.55 5.37 6.62
C ALA A 280 30.30 4.09 6.20
N SER A 281 30.29 3.81 4.89
CA SER A 281 31.11 2.78 4.29
C SER A 281 32.58 3.13 4.41
N ARG A 282 33.45 2.11 4.41
CA ARG A 282 34.88 2.38 4.23
C ARG A 282 35.14 3.05 2.88
N PRO A 283 36.14 3.94 2.79
CA PRO A 283 36.63 4.43 1.51
C PRO A 283 37.08 3.27 0.62
N VAL A 284 36.54 3.22 -0.59
CA VAL A 284 36.95 2.30 -1.65
C VAL A 284 37.89 3.04 -2.60
N GLU A 285 39.02 2.44 -2.91
CA GLU A 285 39.97 2.98 -3.89
C GLU A 285 39.62 2.47 -5.30
N LEU A 286 39.15 3.38 -6.15
CA LEU A 286 38.84 3.15 -7.54
C LEU A 286 40.00 3.61 -8.42
N LYS A 287 40.80 2.66 -8.91
CA LYS A 287 41.82 2.90 -9.93
C LYS A 287 41.18 3.33 -11.25
N PRO A 288 41.95 3.97 -12.16
CA PRO A 288 41.46 4.27 -13.51
C PRO A 288 40.85 3.04 -14.17
N ARG A 289 39.66 3.19 -14.74
CA ARG A 289 38.88 2.13 -15.43
C ARG A 289 38.38 0.99 -14.53
N SER A 290 38.36 1.18 -13.21
CA SER A 290 37.76 0.21 -12.28
C SER A 290 36.35 0.60 -11.87
N SER A 291 35.61 -0.37 -11.35
CA SER A 291 34.27 -0.18 -10.80
C SER A 291 34.12 -0.95 -9.48
N THR A 292 33.18 -0.52 -8.66
CA THR A 292 32.80 -1.22 -7.42
C THR A 292 31.30 -1.06 -7.17
N ASP A 293 30.74 -2.02 -6.44
CA ASP A 293 29.41 -1.95 -5.89
C ASP A 293 29.48 -1.82 -4.37
N VAL A 294 28.62 -0.98 -3.80
CA VAL A 294 28.44 -0.84 -2.36
C VAL A 294 26.98 -1.15 -2.04
N ASP A 295 26.72 -2.33 -1.49
CA ASP A 295 25.37 -2.84 -1.26
C ASP A 295 24.83 -2.43 0.12
N TRP A 296 23.64 -1.84 0.10
CA TRP A 296 22.84 -1.44 1.24
C TRP A 296 21.47 -2.12 1.24
N VAL A 297 20.82 -2.10 2.38
CA VAL A 297 19.41 -2.46 2.52
C VAL A 297 18.71 -1.48 3.45
N ILE A 298 17.51 -1.05 3.06
CA ILE A 298 16.55 -0.39 3.93
C ILE A 298 15.52 -1.46 4.30
N ALA A 299 15.53 -1.92 5.55
CA ALA A 299 14.71 -3.01 6.04
C ALA A 299 13.84 -2.56 7.22
N TRP A 300 12.66 -3.12 7.39
CA TRP A 300 11.78 -2.80 8.50
C TRP A 300 11.09 -4.05 9.04
N TYR A 301 10.64 -3.96 10.28
CA TYR A 301 9.84 -4.98 10.93
C TYR A 301 8.94 -4.27 11.93
N PHE A 302 7.65 -4.12 11.63
CA PHE A 302 6.69 -3.41 12.48
C PHE A 302 5.47 -4.31 12.71
N PRO A 303 5.54 -5.26 13.66
CA PRO A 303 4.57 -6.35 13.74
C PRO A 303 3.20 -5.90 14.29
N ASN A 304 3.06 -4.70 14.85
CA ASN A 304 1.84 -4.29 15.55
C ASN A 304 0.78 -3.64 14.63
N HIS A 305 0.41 -4.31 13.54
CA HIS A 305 -0.67 -3.89 12.66
C HIS A 305 -2.03 -4.20 13.30
N VAL A 306 -2.80 -3.16 13.62
CA VAL A 306 -4.14 -3.24 14.22
C VAL A 306 -5.19 -2.70 13.24
N GLY A 307 -6.20 -3.53 12.94
CA GLY A 307 -7.29 -3.17 12.01
C GLY A 307 -8.40 -2.31 12.66
N ALA A 308 -9.39 -1.92 11.88
CA ALA A 308 -10.51 -1.08 12.33
C ALA A 308 -11.40 -1.71 13.40
N ALA A 309 -11.47 -3.05 13.50
CA ALA A 309 -12.19 -3.72 14.58
C ALA A 309 -11.36 -3.83 15.89
N GLY A 310 -10.16 -3.24 15.93
CA GLY A 310 -9.32 -3.16 17.13
C GLY A 310 -8.47 -4.40 17.41
N GLN A 311 -8.54 -5.41 16.55
CA GLN A 311 -7.74 -6.63 16.62
C GLN A 311 -6.39 -6.46 15.92
N ARG A 312 -5.34 -7.04 16.50
CA ARG A 312 -4.02 -7.12 15.87
C ARG A 312 -4.04 -8.19 14.79
N VAL A 313 -3.92 -7.77 13.53
CA VAL A 313 -3.84 -8.66 12.36
C VAL A 313 -2.40 -9.05 12.01
N GLY A 314 -1.43 -8.23 12.42
CA GLY A 314 -0.02 -8.46 12.12
C GLY A 314 0.29 -8.52 10.62
N HIS A 315 1.48 -9.01 10.29
CA HIS A 315 1.94 -9.16 8.90
C HIS A 315 2.43 -10.56 8.60
N TYR A 316 2.30 -10.96 7.34
CA TYR A 316 2.75 -12.26 6.84
C TYR A 316 4.24 -12.52 7.04
N TYR A 317 5.08 -11.49 6.97
CA TYR A 317 6.52 -11.62 7.17
C TYR A 317 6.90 -12.07 8.60
N GLU A 318 6.01 -11.92 9.58
CA GLU A 318 6.21 -12.44 10.94
C GLU A 318 6.31 -13.96 11.00
N ASN A 319 5.84 -14.67 9.96
CA ASN A 319 5.96 -16.12 9.87
C ASN A 319 7.40 -16.58 9.56
N PHE A 320 8.27 -15.66 9.11
CA PHE A 320 9.63 -15.99 8.66
C PHE A 320 10.71 -15.18 9.38
N PHE A 321 10.36 -14.04 9.97
CA PHE A 321 11.28 -13.15 10.66
C PHE A 321 10.75 -12.82 12.06
N SER A 322 11.65 -12.73 13.03
CA SER A 322 11.33 -12.31 14.41
C SER A 322 11.81 -10.89 14.74
N GLY A 323 12.42 -10.19 13.78
CA GLY A 323 12.99 -8.86 13.97
C GLY A 323 13.70 -8.37 12.71
N VAL A 324 14.00 -7.06 12.67
CA VAL A 324 14.59 -6.42 11.49
C VAL A 324 16.00 -6.94 11.17
N GLU A 325 16.74 -7.39 12.17
CA GLU A 325 18.08 -7.95 12.01
C GLU A 325 18.05 -9.21 11.12
N GLN A 326 17.06 -10.10 11.30
CA GLN A 326 16.88 -11.27 10.43
C GLN A 326 16.44 -10.90 9.01
N VAL A 327 15.68 -9.81 8.86
CA VAL A 327 15.29 -9.28 7.54
C VAL A 327 16.54 -8.79 6.79
N VAL A 328 17.42 -8.05 7.47
CA VAL A 328 18.70 -7.58 6.92
C VAL A 328 19.58 -8.76 6.52
N ASP A 329 19.75 -9.75 7.41
CA ASP A 329 20.52 -10.97 7.13
C ASP A 329 20.00 -11.67 5.86
N TYR A 330 18.68 -11.84 5.75
CA TYR A 330 18.05 -12.48 4.61
C TYR A 330 18.24 -11.66 3.32
N ALA A 331 17.95 -10.37 3.34
CA ALA A 331 18.05 -9.51 2.16
C ALA A 331 19.48 -9.46 1.62
N LEU A 332 20.48 -9.27 2.48
CA LEU A 332 21.89 -9.17 2.07
C LEU A 332 22.49 -10.52 1.65
N SER A 333 22.09 -11.62 2.31
CA SER A 333 22.55 -12.97 1.95
C SER A 333 22.02 -13.45 0.61
N ASN A 334 20.83 -12.97 0.20
CA ASN A 334 20.17 -13.35 -1.05
C ASN A 334 20.24 -12.25 -2.12
N ARG A 335 21.03 -11.18 -1.91
CA ARG A 335 20.99 -9.97 -2.74
C ARG A 335 21.24 -10.21 -4.23
N ASP A 336 22.16 -11.12 -4.57
CA ASP A 336 22.49 -11.42 -5.97
C ASP A 336 21.33 -12.13 -6.67
N GLU A 337 20.69 -13.10 -6.00
CA GLU A 337 19.51 -13.80 -6.51
C GLU A 337 18.32 -12.84 -6.66
N LEU A 338 18.06 -12.02 -5.64
CA LEU A 338 16.98 -11.02 -5.66
C LEU A 338 17.17 -10.03 -6.82
N ARG A 339 18.39 -9.53 -7.01
CA ARG A 339 18.74 -8.61 -8.10
C ARG A 339 18.58 -9.27 -9.47
N GLU A 340 19.06 -10.50 -9.63
CA GLU A 340 18.97 -11.24 -10.89
C GLU A 340 17.51 -11.52 -11.28
N ARG A 341 16.71 -12.05 -10.35
CA ARG A 341 15.30 -12.39 -10.60
C ARG A 341 14.45 -11.14 -10.85
N ALA A 342 14.69 -10.05 -10.12
CA ALA A 342 14.00 -8.77 -10.35
C ALA A 342 14.31 -8.19 -11.74
N LYS A 343 15.58 -8.21 -12.15
CA LYS A 343 16.00 -7.76 -13.50
C LYS A 343 15.43 -8.64 -14.59
N ARG A 344 15.40 -9.96 -14.37
CA ARG A 344 14.78 -10.91 -15.30
C ARG A 344 13.29 -10.63 -15.46
N PHE A 345 12.55 -10.43 -14.37
CA PHE A 345 11.14 -10.08 -14.42
C PHE A 345 10.92 -8.77 -15.19
N SER A 346 11.67 -7.73 -14.85
CA SER A 346 11.65 -6.45 -15.56
C SER A 346 11.93 -6.64 -17.07
N SER A 347 12.98 -7.38 -17.42
CA SER A 347 13.32 -7.64 -18.83
C SER A 347 12.20 -8.34 -19.59
N VAL A 348 11.51 -9.32 -18.98
CA VAL A 348 10.39 -10.03 -19.62
C VAL A 348 9.20 -9.10 -19.87
N MET A 349 8.91 -8.16 -18.95
CA MET A 349 7.81 -7.20 -19.14
C MET A 349 8.05 -6.23 -20.30
N TYR A 350 9.32 -5.96 -20.62
CA TYR A 350 9.71 -5.09 -21.73
C TYR A 350 10.05 -5.85 -23.03
N ASP A 351 10.16 -7.18 -22.98
CA ASP A 351 10.34 -8.05 -24.15
C ASP A 351 9.00 -8.33 -24.82
N VAL A 352 8.37 -7.27 -25.33
CA VAL A 352 7.04 -7.31 -25.95
C VAL A 352 7.05 -6.69 -27.33
N SER A 353 6.12 -7.11 -28.19
CA SER A 353 5.98 -6.59 -29.56
C SER A 353 5.28 -5.22 -29.63
N TYR A 354 4.83 -4.67 -28.51
CA TYR A 354 4.16 -3.37 -28.42
C TYR A 354 5.18 -2.23 -28.24
N PRO A 355 4.82 -0.98 -28.56
CA PRO A 355 5.66 0.18 -28.26
C PRO A 355 6.03 0.27 -26.77
N SER A 356 7.23 0.74 -26.45
CA SER A 356 7.76 0.77 -25.08
C SER A 356 6.85 1.50 -24.07
N TYR A 357 6.17 2.56 -24.51
CA TYR A 357 5.24 3.30 -23.63
C TYR A 357 4.06 2.43 -23.14
N VAL A 358 3.68 1.38 -23.87
CA VAL A 358 2.64 0.44 -23.43
C VAL A 358 3.17 -0.44 -22.31
N ALA A 359 4.41 -0.93 -22.43
CA ALA A 359 5.07 -1.64 -21.36
C ALA A 359 5.21 -0.75 -20.11
N ASP A 360 5.57 0.52 -20.27
CA ASP A 360 5.62 1.50 -19.19
C ASP A 360 4.26 1.67 -18.49
N LEU A 361 3.16 1.77 -19.24
CA LEU A 361 1.81 1.89 -18.67
C LEU A 361 1.42 0.67 -17.84
N VAL A 362 1.78 -0.54 -18.27
CA VAL A 362 1.50 -1.80 -17.57
C VAL A 362 2.39 -1.94 -16.32
N THR A 363 3.70 -1.73 -16.45
CA THR A 363 4.64 -1.90 -15.33
C THR A 363 4.46 -0.79 -14.28
N ALA A 364 4.03 0.41 -14.66
CA ALA A 364 3.68 1.47 -13.72
C ALA A 364 2.56 1.05 -12.74
N GLN A 365 1.61 0.21 -13.14
CA GLN A 365 0.56 -0.29 -12.24
C GLN A 365 1.13 -1.18 -11.14
N LEU A 366 2.22 -1.91 -11.40
CA LEU A 366 2.85 -2.80 -10.43
C LEU A 366 3.41 -2.04 -9.22
N THR A 367 3.76 -0.76 -9.39
CA THR A 367 4.23 0.11 -8.31
C THR A 367 3.20 0.28 -7.19
N SER A 368 1.92 0.08 -7.48
CA SER A 368 0.85 0.21 -6.49
C SER A 368 0.76 -1.00 -5.54
N LEU A 369 1.33 -2.16 -5.90
CA LEU A 369 1.19 -3.37 -5.09
C LEU A 369 1.72 -3.21 -3.66
N PRO A 370 2.98 -2.77 -3.42
CA PRO A 370 3.45 -2.60 -2.05
C PRO A 370 2.69 -1.53 -1.26
N LYS A 371 2.17 -0.51 -1.96
CA LYS A 371 1.46 0.62 -1.38
C LYS A 371 0.04 0.26 -0.93
N LEU A 372 -0.68 -0.51 -1.73
CA LEU A 372 -2.12 -0.75 -1.56
C LEU A 372 -2.45 -2.07 -0.87
N THR A 373 -1.50 -2.98 -0.72
CA THR A 373 -1.77 -4.34 -0.25
C THR A 373 -1.63 -4.49 1.26
N TRP A 374 -2.53 -5.29 1.84
CA TRP A 374 -2.40 -5.93 3.14
C TRP A 374 -2.16 -7.42 2.93
N LEU A 375 -1.25 -7.98 3.72
CA LEU A 375 -1.11 -9.42 3.85
C LEU A 375 -0.88 -9.74 5.33
N THR A 376 -1.94 -10.21 5.99
CA THR A 376 -1.93 -10.42 7.44
C THR A 376 -1.09 -11.63 7.81
N LYS A 377 -0.79 -11.78 9.10
CA LYS A 377 -0.04 -12.94 9.60
C LYS A 377 -0.70 -14.27 9.24
N GLU A 378 -2.03 -14.32 9.28
CA GLU A 378 -2.85 -15.49 8.96
C GLU A 378 -3.04 -15.71 7.45
N GLY A 379 -2.52 -14.81 6.59
CA GLY A 379 -2.61 -14.92 5.14
C GLY A 379 -3.87 -14.33 4.51
N HIS A 380 -4.60 -13.46 5.22
CA HIS A 380 -5.66 -12.66 4.62
C HIS A 380 -5.05 -11.60 3.70
N PHE A 381 -5.57 -11.49 2.48
CA PHE A 381 -5.05 -10.58 1.46
C PHE A 381 -6.08 -9.52 1.12
N GLY A 382 -5.67 -8.25 1.24
CA GLY A 382 -6.51 -7.09 1.02
C GLY A 382 -5.84 -6.09 0.07
N VAL A 383 -6.61 -5.45 -0.80
CA VAL A 383 -6.13 -4.34 -1.64
C VAL A 383 -7.01 -3.13 -1.46
N TRP A 384 -6.43 -2.00 -1.07
CA TRP A 384 -7.12 -0.72 -1.02
C TRP A 384 -7.55 -0.27 -2.43
N GLU A 385 -8.81 0.14 -2.58
CA GLU A 385 -9.39 0.53 -3.87
C GLU A 385 -8.78 1.82 -4.46
N GLY A 386 -8.92 2.94 -3.77
CA GLY A 386 -8.50 4.27 -4.25
C GLY A 386 -7.19 4.79 -3.64
N GLY A 387 -6.58 4.00 -2.74
CA GLY A 387 -5.46 4.42 -1.89
C GLY A 387 -5.68 4.07 -0.42
N PRO A 388 -4.62 4.12 0.40
CA PRO A 388 -4.71 3.94 1.85
C PRO A 388 -5.89 4.72 2.45
N GLY A 389 -6.83 4.02 3.09
CA GLY A 389 -7.96 4.64 3.78
C GLY A 389 -9.11 5.14 2.93
N CYS A 390 -9.08 5.03 1.59
CA CYS A 390 -10.29 5.27 0.81
C CYS A 390 -11.13 4.01 0.68
N CYS A 391 -12.45 4.23 0.69
CA CYS A 391 -13.42 3.34 0.08
C CYS A 391 -13.49 2.00 0.85
N GLY A 392 -12.72 0.98 0.47
CA GLY A 392 -12.52 -0.24 1.24
C GLY A 392 -11.30 -1.03 0.79
N LEU A 393 -10.96 -2.04 1.58
CA LEU A 393 -10.15 -3.16 1.10
C LEU A 393 -11.05 -4.03 0.25
N ASN A 394 -10.52 -4.55 -0.84
CA ASN A 394 -11.12 -5.67 -1.53
C ASN A 394 -12.54 -5.36 -2.07
N THR A 395 -12.71 -4.15 -2.62
CA THR A 395 -13.93 -3.76 -3.34
C THR A 395 -14.16 -4.67 -4.55
N VAL A 396 -15.16 -5.55 -4.45
CA VAL A 396 -15.30 -6.73 -5.33
C VAL A 396 -15.47 -6.35 -6.81
N ASP A 397 -16.21 -5.29 -7.10
CA ASP A 397 -16.40 -4.81 -8.48
C ASP A 397 -15.09 -4.28 -9.10
N VAL A 398 -14.23 -3.67 -8.29
CA VAL A 398 -12.91 -3.20 -8.75
C VAL A 398 -11.90 -4.35 -8.81
N MET A 399 -11.99 -5.31 -7.88
CA MET A 399 -11.12 -6.48 -7.84
C MET A 399 -11.14 -7.28 -9.13
N LEU A 400 -12.31 -7.46 -9.76
CA LEU A 400 -12.41 -8.26 -10.98
C LEU A 400 -11.39 -7.79 -12.02
N TRP A 401 -11.15 -6.48 -12.08
CA TRP A 401 -10.17 -5.86 -12.96
C TRP A 401 -8.75 -5.96 -12.40
N ALA A 402 -8.54 -5.59 -11.13
CA ALA A 402 -7.20 -5.56 -10.53
C ALA A 402 -6.55 -6.94 -10.39
N PHE A 403 -7.34 -7.97 -10.03
CA PHE A 403 -6.83 -9.31 -9.77
C PHE A 403 -6.49 -10.09 -11.04
N THR A 404 -6.86 -9.59 -12.23
CA THR A 404 -6.31 -10.11 -13.49
C THR A 404 -4.79 -9.96 -13.55
N GLY A 405 -4.23 -8.90 -12.96
CA GLY A 405 -2.77 -8.74 -12.82
C GLY A 405 -2.21 -9.64 -11.70
N VAL A 406 -2.85 -9.59 -10.52
CA VAL A 406 -2.37 -10.31 -9.32
C VAL A 406 -2.35 -11.82 -9.54
N VAL A 407 -3.36 -12.39 -10.20
CA VAL A 407 -3.43 -13.86 -10.42
C VAL A 407 -2.27 -14.40 -11.24
N ASN A 408 -1.68 -13.58 -12.12
CA ASN A 408 -0.53 -13.98 -12.94
C ASN A 408 0.78 -14.00 -12.13
N MET A 409 0.83 -13.33 -10.98
CA MET A 409 2.03 -13.26 -10.13
C MET A 409 1.90 -14.09 -8.86
N TYR A 410 0.74 -14.02 -8.20
CA TYR A 410 0.47 -14.61 -6.89
C TYR A 410 -0.99 -15.13 -6.84
N PRO A 411 -1.33 -16.20 -7.59
CA PRO A 411 -2.69 -16.72 -7.64
C PRO A 411 -3.24 -17.15 -6.26
N GLU A 412 -2.37 -17.55 -5.34
CA GLU A 412 -2.72 -17.86 -3.95
C GLU A 412 -3.35 -16.67 -3.20
N LEU A 413 -2.96 -15.44 -3.52
CA LEU A 413 -3.53 -14.23 -2.91
C LEU A 413 -4.96 -13.98 -3.37
N VAL A 414 -5.23 -14.22 -4.66
CA VAL A 414 -6.59 -14.14 -5.22
C VAL A 414 -7.49 -15.20 -4.59
N LYS A 415 -6.98 -16.43 -4.41
CA LYS A 415 -7.71 -17.50 -3.70
C LYS A 415 -8.02 -17.12 -2.25
N ALA A 416 -7.08 -16.49 -1.53
CA ALA A 416 -7.29 -16.02 -0.17
C ALA A 416 -8.38 -14.94 -0.12
N ALA A 417 -8.28 -13.91 -0.97
CA ALA A 417 -9.27 -12.84 -1.03
C ALA A 417 -10.68 -13.35 -1.39
N VAL A 418 -10.81 -14.27 -2.36
CA VAL A 418 -12.09 -14.89 -2.71
C VAL A 418 -12.68 -15.64 -1.52
N LYS A 419 -11.86 -16.44 -0.80
CA LYS A 419 -12.31 -17.15 0.41
C LYS A 419 -12.76 -16.20 1.52
N ASP A 420 -12.10 -15.06 1.67
CA ASP A 420 -12.53 -14.06 2.64
C ASP A 420 -13.89 -13.48 2.24
N VAL A 421 -14.09 -13.13 0.96
CA VAL A 421 -15.39 -12.67 0.46
C VAL A 421 -16.48 -13.74 0.65
N THR A 422 -16.21 -15.02 0.37
CA THR A 422 -17.24 -16.07 0.48
C THR A 422 -17.71 -16.31 1.93
N ARG A 423 -16.83 -16.17 2.93
CA ARG A 423 -17.20 -16.25 4.37
C ARG A 423 -18.22 -15.20 4.80
N HIS A 424 -18.29 -14.11 4.05
CA HIS A 424 -19.19 -12.99 4.30
C HIS A 424 -20.37 -12.94 3.33
N ILE A 425 -20.60 -13.96 2.49
CA ILE A 425 -21.85 -14.08 1.75
C ILE A 425 -23.04 -14.01 2.72
N LEU A 426 -24.00 -13.15 2.39
CA LEU A 426 -25.12 -12.83 3.25
C LEU A 426 -26.00 -14.05 3.48
N ARG A 427 -26.29 -14.34 4.75
CA ARG A 427 -27.07 -15.46 5.26
C ARG A 427 -27.79 -15.06 6.55
N PRO A 428 -28.80 -15.81 7.01
CA PRO A 428 -29.57 -15.46 8.21
C PRO A 428 -28.75 -15.29 9.50
N ASP A 429 -27.56 -15.88 9.59
CA ASP A 429 -26.64 -15.74 10.72
C ASP A 429 -25.87 -14.40 10.74
N LYS A 430 -25.87 -13.64 9.63
CA LYS A 430 -25.20 -12.35 9.50
C LYS A 430 -26.11 -11.22 9.97
N HIS A 431 -26.41 -11.22 11.27
CA HIS A 431 -27.38 -10.32 11.87
C HIS A 431 -27.11 -8.83 11.64
N TYR A 432 -28.23 -8.13 11.62
CA TYR A 432 -28.51 -6.77 11.19
C TYR A 432 -28.32 -6.53 9.69
N TRP A 433 -27.30 -7.10 9.05
CA TRP A 433 -27.20 -7.04 7.58
C TRP A 433 -28.30 -7.85 6.91
N TYR A 434 -28.56 -9.07 7.38
CA TYR A 434 -29.60 -9.92 6.82
C TYR A 434 -30.98 -9.26 6.95
N GLU A 435 -31.30 -8.76 8.14
CA GLU A 435 -32.56 -8.05 8.41
C GLU A 435 -32.71 -6.81 7.53
N LEU A 436 -31.66 -6.00 7.40
CA LEU A 436 -31.68 -4.78 6.58
C LEU A 436 -32.00 -5.11 5.12
N PHE A 437 -31.30 -6.09 4.53
CA PHE A 437 -31.48 -6.44 3.12
C PHE A 437 -32.71 -7.32 2.87
N ALA A 438 -33.23 -8.02 3.88
CA ALA A 438 -34.55 -8.65 3.80
C ALA A 438 -35.64 -7.59 3.71
N LEU A 439 -35.52 -6.50 4.47
CA LEU A 439 -36.46 -5.38 4.41
C LEU A 439 -36.23 -4.43 3.22
N ALA A 440 -35.19 -4.65 2.41
CA ALA A 440 -35.01 -3.90 1.16
C ALA A 440 -36.14 -4.18 0.17
N TYR A 441 -36.67 -5.42 0.15
CA TYR A 441 -37.80 -5.80 -0.70
C TYR A 441 -39.10 -5.13 -0.27
N SER A 442 -39.79 -4.50 -1.22
CA SER A 442 -41.03 -3.75 -0.98
C SER A 442 -42.14 -4.59 -0.34
N GLU A 443 -42.23 -5.87 -0.72
CA GLU A 443 -43.19 -6.86 -0.23
C GLU A 443 -42.90 -7.21 1.23
N ASN A 444 -41.62 -7.39 1.58
CA ASN A 444 -41.19 -7.65 2.95
C ASN A 444 -41.43 -6.43 3.84
N MET A 445 -41.04 -5.25 3.39
CA MET A 445 -41.25 -3.99 4.11
C MET A 445 -42.75 -3.74 4.37
N SER A 446 -43.61 -4.06 3.41
CA SER A 446 -45.06 -3.91 3.55
C SER A 446 -45.62 -4.79 4.66
N LEU A 447 -45.24 -6.08 4.68
CA LEU A 447 -45.65 -7.01 5.75
C LEU A 447 -45.04 -6.64 7.11
N TYR A 448 -43.79 -6.17 7.13
CA TYR A 448 -43.13 -5.70 8.36
C TYR A 448 -43.90 -4.54 9.00
N ARG A 449 -44.32 -3.56 8.20
CA ARG A 449 -45.15 -2.43 8.66
C ARG A 449 -46.51 -2.89 9.19
N GLU A 450 -47.14 -3.87 8.56
CA GLU A 450 -48.39 -4.48 9.05
C GLU A 450 -48.18 -5.15 10.42
N MET A 451 -47.10 -5.92 10.57
CA MET A 451 -46.76 -6.59 11.83
C MET A 451 -46.45 -5.58 12.94
N LEU A 452 -45.70 -4.52 12.66
CA LEU A 452 -45.43 -3.45 13.62
C LEU A 452 -46.70 -2.72 14.07
N GLY A 453 -47.67 -2.53 13.17
CA GLY A 453 -48.97 -1.96 13.52
C GLY A 453 -49.75 -2.80 14.54
N LYS A 454 -49.50 -4.11 14.57
CA LYS A 454 -50.12 -5.07 15.51
C LYS A 454 -49.31 -5.24 16.79
N ASP A 455 -47.99 -5.31 16.68
CA ASP A 455 -47.05 -5.43 17.79
C ASP A 455 -45.85 -4.49 17.62
N PRO A 456 -45.91 -3.28 18.20
CA PRO A 456 -44.82 -2.32 18.14
C PRO A 456 -43.53 -2.78 18.85
N SER A 457 -43.58 -3.85 19.67
CA SER A 457 -42.39 -4.34 20.39
C SER A 457 -41.38 -5.05 19.48
N ILE A 458 -41.78 -5.45 18.26
CA ILE A 458 -40.90 -6.12 17.29
C ILE A 458 -39.62 -5.30 17.05
N GLN A 459 -39.73 -3.97 16.91
CA GLN A 459 -38.58 -3.09 16.68
C GLN A 459 -37.77 -2.78 17.96
N SER A 460 -38.26 -3.16 19.13
CA SER A 460 -37.61 -2.87 20.42
C SER A 460 -36.71 -4.01 20.91
N TYR A 461 -36.84 -5.19 20.32
CA TYR A 461 -36.15 -6.41 20.76
C TYR A 461 -35.53 -7.13 19.56
N PRO A 462 -34.18 -7.25 19.47
CA PRO A 462 -33.51 -7.86 18.33
C PRO A 462 -34.03 -9.25 17.96
N GLU A 463 -34.27 -10.11 18.95
CA GLU A 463 -34.78 -11.47 18.72
C GLU A 463 -36.18 -11.48 18.13
N ARG A 464 -37.03 -10.52 18.49
CA ARG A 464 -38.38 -10.38 17.92
C ARG A 464 -38.33 -9.83 16.51
N LEU A 465 -37.42 -8.89 16.24
CA LEU A 465 -37.16 -8.39 14.90
C LEU A 465 -36.73 -9.51 13.96
N SER A 466 -35.71 -10.28 14.34
CA SER A 466 -35.21 -11.40 13.54
C SER A 466 -36.28 -12.47 13.32
N ALA A 467 -37.06 -12.83 14.34
CA ALA A 467 -38.15 -13.79 14.21
C ALA A 467 -39.27 -13.30 13.26
N ALA A 468 -39.65 -12.02 13.36
CA ALA A 468 -40.65 -11.42 12.48
C ALA A 468 -40.16 -11.41 11.02
N ILE A 469 -38.90 -11.02 10.80
CA ILE A 469 -38.31 -11.00 9.46
C ILE A 469 -38.20 -12.42 8.87
N ALA A 470 -37.81 -13.42 9.67
CA ALA A 470 -37.78 -14.81 9.21
C ALA A 470 -39.16 -15.30 8.73
N GLU A 471 -40.23 -14.98 9.46
CA GLU A 471 -41.60 -15.31 9.05
C GLU A 471 -42.03 -14.54 7.81
N ILE A 472 -41.66 -13.25 7.68
CA ILE A 472 -41.94 -12.45 6.48
C ILE A 472 -41.26 -13.06 5.26
N VAL A 473 -39.96 -13.36 5.33
CA VAL A 473 -39.19 -13.95 4.24
C VAL A 473 -39.80 -15.29 3.80
N LYS A 474 -40.23 -16.11 4.77
CA LYS A 474 -40.93 -17.37 4.48
C LYS A 474 -42.26 -17.16 3.74
N ARG A 475 -43.00 -16.10 4.06
CA ARG A 475 -44.30 -15.78 3.43
C ARG A 475 -44.15 -15.19 2.03
N THR A 476 -43.14 -14.37 1.79
CA THR A 476 -42.96 -13.68 0.50
C THR A 476 -42.03 -14.41 -0.46
N GLY A 477 -41.14 -15.27 0.05
CA GLY A 477 -40.05 -15.87 -0.72
C GLY A 477 -38.92 -14.88 -1.07
N LYS A 478 -39.02 -13.62 -0.65
CA LYS A 478 -38.00 -12.58 -0.90
C LYS A 478 -36.89 -12.69 0.15
N ASP A 479 -35.91 -13.54 -0.13
CA ASP A 479 -34.80 -13.84 0.75
C ASP A 479 -33.47 -13.29 0.18
N PRO A 480 -32.75 -12.40 0.92
CA PRO A 480 -31.50 -11.81 0.47
C PRO A 480 -30.28 -12.76 0.57
N THR A 481 -30.45 -14.01 1.00
CA THR A 481 -29.37 -15.00 1.08
C THR A 481 -28.65 -15.15 -0.26
N GLY A 482 -27.31 -15.11 -0.23
CA GLY A 482 -26.47 -15.20 -1.42
C GLY A 482 -25.94 -13.86 -1.93
N ARG A 483 -26.30 -12.73 -1.32
CA ARG A 483 -25.69 -11.43 -1.67
C ARG A 483 -24.23 -11.37 -1.26
N VAL A 484 -23.42 -10.77 -2.11
CA VAL A 484 -21.96 -10.61 -1.93
C VAL A 484 -21.68 -9.26 -1.28
N PRO A 485 -20.76 -9.19 -0.30
CA PRO A 485 -20.38 -7.92 0.31
C PRO A 485 -19.62 -7.03 -0.69
N HIS A 486 -19.82 -5.72 -0.60
CA HIS A 486 -19.12 -4.74 -1.44
C HIS A 486 -17.61 -4.71 -1.18
N SER A 487 -17.20 -4.47 0.06
CA SER A 487 -15.80 -4.34 0.46
C SER A 487 -15.63 -4.53 1.98
N PHE A 488 -14.37 -4.59 2.41
CA PHE A 488 -13.97 -4.67 3.81
C PHE A 488 -13.47 -3.30 4.34
N ARG A 489 -13.87 -2.93 5.54
CA ARG A 489 -13.60 -1.61 6.14
C ARG A 489 -12.35 -1.64 7.02
N ALA A 490 -11.16 -1.64 6.41
CA ALA A 490 -9.86 -1.75 7.10
C ALA A 490 -9.80 -2.89 8.14
N SER A 491 -10.57 -3.95 7.89
CA SER A 491 -10.74 -5.14 8.72
C SER A 491 -11.51 -6.15 7.89
N PHE A 492 -11.04 -7.39 7.82
CA PHE A 492 -11.75 -8.46 7.12
C PHE A 492 -13.06 -8.87 7.81
N ASP A 493 -13.28 -8.43 9.05
CA ASP A 493 -14.52 -8.69 9.82
C ASP A 493 -15.58 -7.58 9.65
N LEU A 494 -15.22 -6.43 9.08
CA LEU A 494 -16.13 -5.29 8.93
C LEU A 494 -16.53 -5.11 7.48
N ILE A 495 -17.82 -5.29 7.19
CA ILE A 495 -18.38 -5.14 5.85
C ILE A 495 -18.91 -3.72 5.63
N ASP A 496 -18.71 -3.21 4.42
CA ASP A 496 -19.25 -1.92 3.99
C ASP A 496 -20.77 -1.98 3.74
N THR A 497 -21.22 -2.82 2.80
CA THR A 497 -22.63 -2.98 2.41
C THR A 497 -22.82 -4.24 1.54
N TYR A 498 -24.08 -4.54 1.16
CA TYR A 498 -24.46 -5.61 0.21
C TYR A 498 -25.41 -5.08 -0.89
N ASP A 499 -25.44 -3.78 -1.16
CA ASP A 499 -26.46 -3.12 -2.00
C ASP A 499 -26.31 -3.30 -3.52
N ARG A 500 -25.23 -3.92 -3.97
CA ARG A 500 -24.86 -4.06 -5.39
C ARG A 500 -25.25 -5.38 -6.02
N ASN A 501 -25.59 -5.35 -7.31
CA ASN A 501 -26.10 -6.50 -8.08
C ASN A 501 -25.07 -7.15 -9.02
N ASP A 502 -24.05 -6.40 -9.43
CA ASP A 502 -22.92 -6.86 -10.22
C ASP A 502 -21.95 -7.75 -9.42
N LEU A 503 -21.87 -7.57 -8.10
CA LEU A 503 -20.92 -8.33 -7.27
C LEU A 503 -21.11 -9.85 -7.32
N MET A 504 -22.34 -10.32 -7.51
CA MET A 504 -22.63 -11.75 -7.57
C MET A 504 -21.93 -12.43 -8.76
N PRO A 505 -22.14 -12.00 -10.03
CA PRO A 505 -21.37 -12.56 -11.13
C PRO A 505 -19.86 -12.26 -11.03
N GLU A 506 -19.45 -11.11 -10.50
CA GLU A 506 -18.04 -10.75 -10.38
C GLU A 506 -17.27 -11.66 -9.40
N LEU A 507 -17.86 -12.00 -8.24
CA LEU A 507 -17.29 -12.98 -7.31
C LEU A 507 -17.12 -14.35 -7.97
N ILE A 508 -18.12 -14.80 -8.74
CA ILE A 508 -18.07 -16.08 -9.46
C ILE A 508 -16.93 -16.04 -10.49
N LEU A 509 -16.81 -14.97 -11.26
CA LEU A 509 -15.74 -14.80 -12.24
C LEU A 509 -14.36 -14.72 -11.59
N LEU A 510 -14.21 -14.05 -10.45
CA LEU A 510 -12.97 -14.00 -9.66
C LEU A 510 -12.56 -15.38 -9.14
N ALA A 511 -13.51 -16.14 -8.58
CA ALA A 511 -13.27 -17.51 -8.14
C ALA A 511 -12.80 -18.40 -9.30
N LEU A 512 -13.46 -18.29 -10.45
CA LEU A 512 -13.12 -19.04 -11.64
C LEU A 512 -11.81 -18.59 -12.27
N LEU A 513 -11.47 -17.31 -12.22
CA LEU A 513 -10.17 -16.78 -12.65
C LEU A 513 -9.04 -17.46 -11.86
N ALA A 514 -9.14 -17.51 -10.53
CA ALA A 514 -8.16 -18.17 -9.69
C ALA A 514 -8.07 -19.68 -9.96
N TYR A 515 -9.21 -20.35 -10.14
CA TYR A 515 -9.27 -21.77 -10.50
C TYR A 515 -8.62 -22.03 -11.86
N TYR A 516 -9.01 -21.33 -12.92
CA TYR A 516 -8.47 -21.55 -14.27
C TYR A 516 -7.00 -21.19 -14.39
N ALA A 517 -6.52 -20.20 -13.63
CA ALA A 517 -5.10 -19.84 -13.59
C ALA A 517 -4.23 -20.92 -12.92
N THR A 518 -4.80 -21.73 -12.02
CA THR A 518 -4.03 -22.69 -11.20
C THR A 518 -4.35 -24.16 -11.45
N GLY A 519 -5.53 -24.47 -11.99
CA GLY A 519 -6.08 -25.84 -12.04
C GLY A 519 -6.48 -26.38 -10.67
N ASP A 520 -6.61 -25.54 -9.64
CA ASP A 520 -6.83 -25.97 -8.25
C ASP A 520 -8.31 -26.36 -7.99
N GLY A 521 -8.65 -27.61 -8.28
CA GLY A 521 -9.99 -28.15 -8.05
C GLY A 521 -10.38 -28.27 -6.57
N GLU A 522 -9.40 -28.37 -5.66
CA GLU A 522 -9.67 -28.40 -4.21
C GLU A 522 -10.16 -27.03 -3.72
N PHE A 523 -9.51 -25.96 -4.18
CA PHE A 523 -9.99 -24.59 -3.97
C PHE A 523 -11.43 -24.42 -4.45
N LEU A 524 -11.73 -24.80 -5.70
CA LEU A 524 -13.08 -24.64 -6.23
C LEU A 524 -14.12 -25.44 -5.43
N ARG A 525 -13.82 -26.70 -5.09
CA ARG A 525 -14.70 -27.53 -4.23
C ARG A 525 -14.95 -26.88 -2.88
N SER A 526 -13.94 -26.26 -2.28
CA SER A 526 -14.04 -25.65 -0.95
C SER A 526 -15.03 -24.47 -0.89
N ILE A 527 -15.29 -23.80 -2.01
CA ILE A 527 -16.21 -22.65 -2.10
C ILE A 527 -17.44 -22.93 -2.98
N TRP A 528 -17.60 -24.16 -3.51
CA TRP A 528 -18.65 -24.47 -4.47
C TRP A 528 -20.06 -24.24 -3.91
N GLY A 529 -20.29 -24.63 -2.64
CA GLY A 529 -21.57 -24.40 -1.96
C GLY A 529 -21.88 -22.91 -1.78
N ASP A 530 -20.86 -22.10 -1.52
CA ASP A 530 -20.98 -20.65 -1.44
C ASP A 530 -21.38 -20.05 -2.80
N LEU A 531 -20.68 -20.41 -3.87
CA LEU A 531 -20.99 -19.93 -5.23
C LEU A 531 -22.40 -20.37 -5.69
N THR A 532 -22.81 -21.58 -5.35
CA THR A 532 -24.16 -22.09 -5.64
C THR A 532 -25.22 -21.28 -4.88
N THR A 533 -24.95 -20.97 -3.60
CA THR A 533 -25.82 -20.08 -2.79
C THR A 533 -25.98 -18.71 -3.44
N VAL A 534 -24.90 -18.14 -3.98
CA VAL A 534 -24.92 -16.87 -4.72
C VAL A 534 -25.80 -16.98 -5.97
N VAL A 535 -25.64 -18.04 -6.76
CA VAL A 535 -26.42 -18.21 -8.00
C VAL A 535 -27.91 -18.36 -7.73
N GLU A 536 -28.28 -19.23 -6.79
CA GLU A 536 -29.67 -19.45 -6.38
C GLU A 536 -30.27 -18.18 -5.77
N GLY A 537 -29.47 -17.44 -4.99
CA GLY A 537 -29.81 -16.14 -4.45
C GLY A 537 -30.15 -15.14 -5.54
N THR A 538 -29.26 -14.92 -6.50
CA THR A 538 -29.45 -13.98 -7.61
C THR A 538 -30.71 -14.28 -8.42
N ARG A 539 -30.93 -15.54 -8.81
CA ARG A 539 -32.13 -15.97 -9.57
C ARG A 539 -33.43 -15.68 -8.82
N ARG A 540 -33.43 -15.90 -7.51
CA ARG A 540 -34.61 -15.64 -6.65
C ARG A 540 -34.88 -14.14 -6.47
N GLN A 541 -33.83 -13.33 -6.42
CA GLN A 541 -33.91 -11.93 -6.02
C GLN A 541 -34.19 -10.98 -7.18
N HIS A 542 -33.61 -11.22 -8.37
CA HIS A 542 -33.52 -10.23 -9.45
C HIS A 542 -34.07 -10.70 -10.80
N ASP A 543 -34.98 -11.67 -10.83
CA ASP A 543 -35.64 -12.11 -12.07
C ASP A 543 -37.17 -12.02 -11.97
N SER A 544 -37.69 -10.85 -11.61
CA SER A 544 -39.15 -10.68 -11.49
C SER A 544 -39.88 -10.76 -12.84
N LEU A 545 -39.15 -10.55 -13.94
CA LEU A 545 -39.65 -10.61 -15.32
C LEU A 545 -39.59 -12.02 -15.93
N GLY A 546 -39.00 -13.01 -15.26
CA GLY A 546 -38.87 -14.39 -15.77
C GLY A 546 -37.96 -14.50 -17.00
N THR A 547 -36.97 -13.62 -17.08
CA THR A 547 -35.98 -13.51 -18.16
C THR A 547 -34.72 -14.36 -17.94
N GLY A 548 -34.48 -14.81 -16.71
CA GLY A 548 -33.22 -15.45 -16.29
C GLY A 548 -32.05 -14.47 -16.11
N LEU A 549 -32.27 -13.17 -16.30
CA LEU A 549 -31.26 -12.11 -16.22
C LEU A 549 -31.47 -11.24 -14.97
N ILE A 550 -30.41 -10.52 -14.58
CA ILE A 550 -30.46 -9.58 -13.45
C ILE A 550 -31.24 -8.33 -13.85
N GLU A 551 -32.32 -8.08 -13.13
CA GLU A 551 -33.14 -6.87 -13.22
C GLU A 551 -32.67 -5.81 -12.22
N HIS A 552 -32.62 -4.55 -12.67
CA HIS A 552 -32.36 -3.39 -11.84
C HIS A 552 -33.63 -2.60 -11.53
N TYR A 553 -33.71 -2.09 -10.29
CA TYR A 553 -34.81 -1.28 -9.78
C TYR A 553 -34.29 0.05 -9.25
N MET A 554 -35.13 1.09 -9.33
CA MET A 554 -34.78 2.38 -8.72
C MET A 554 -34.95 2.33 -7.19
N PRO A 555 -34.06 2.97 -6.42
CA PRO A 555 -32.77 3.54 -6.85
C PRO A 555 -31.71 2.46 -7.11
N SER A 556 -30.96 2.62 -8.20
CA SER A 556 -29.90 1.70 -8.65
C SER A 556 -28.51 2.32 -8.57
N ASP A 557 -28.37 3.49 -7.94
CA ASP A 557 -27.14 4.27 -7.80
C ASP A 557 -27.32 5.36 -6.72
N TYR A 558 -26.23 5.92 -6.21
CA TYR A 558 -26.27 6.89 -5.09
C TYR A 558 -26.68 8.31 -5.55
N GLU A 559 -26.43 8.71 -6.80
CA GLU A 559 -26.84 10.03 -7.32
C GLU A 559 -28.32 10.07 -7.73
N GLY A 560 -28.84 8.94 -8.19
CA GLY A 560 -30.23 8.68 -8.53
C GLY A 560 -31.16 8.65 -7.32
N MET A 561 -30.63 8.67 -6.09
CA MET A 561 -31.40 8.95 -4.89
C MET A 561 -31.98 10.37 -4.96
N SER A 562 -33.25 10.46 -5.36
CA SER A 562 -34.06 11.67 -5.56
C SER A 562 -33.25 12.96 -5.67
N ARG A 563 -32.89 13.32 -6.90
CA ARG A 563 -32.29 14.64 -7.19
C ARG A 563 -33.13 15.79 -6.62
N VAL A 564 -34.45 15.64 -6.56
CA VAL A 564 -35.35 16.61 -5.92
C VAL A 564 -35.01 16.77 -4.43
N ALA A 565 -34.81 15.67 -3.69
CA ALA A 565 -34.39 15.72 -2.29
C ALA A 565 -32.98 16.33 -2.14
N ALA A 566 -32.05 15.98 -3.02
CA ALA A 566 -30.70 16.54 -3.02
C ALA A 566 -30.71 18.07 -3.27
N GLU A 567 -31.47 18.54 -4.26
CA GLU A 567 -31.61 19.97 -4.55
C GLU A 567 -32.34 20.71 -3.43
N ALA A 568 -33.39 20.13 -2.85
CA ALA A 568 -34.12 20.73 -1.73
C ALA A 568 -33.23 20.86 -0.48
N SER A 569 -32.40 19.85 -0.19
CA SER A 569 -31.43 19.91 0.90
C SER A 569 -30.32 20.94 0.63
N ALA A 570 -29.77 20.98 -0.59
CA ALA A 570 -28.75 21.95 -0.99
C ALA A 570 -29.26 23.41 -0.93
N LYS A 571 -30.54 23.64 -1.22
CA LYS A 571 -31.21 24.95 -1.08
C LYS A 571 -31.64 25.28 0.36
N GLY A 572 -31.35 24.41 1.33
CA GLY A 572 -31.73 24.59 2.74
C GLY A 572 -33.23 24.46 3.01
N LEU A 573 -34.02 23.97 2.05
CA LEU A 573 -35.47 23.76 2.19
C LEU A 573 -35.79 22.54 3.06
N LEU A 574 -34.85 21.59 3.12
CA LEU A 574 -34.87 20.45 4.03
C LEU A 574 -33.65 20.56 4.96
N PRO A 575 -33.78 21.32 6.07
CA PRO A 575 -32.64 21.61 6.92
C PRO A 575 -32.18 20.38 7.70
N GLY A 576 -30.86 20.31 7.92
CA GLY A 576 -30.20 19.27 8.73
C GLY A 576 -29.95 17.96 7.98
N LEU A 577 -28.96 17.21 8.47
CA LEU A 577 -28.58 15.88 7.95
C LEU A 577 -29.79 14.93 7.91
N TYR A 578 -30.69 15.04 8.88
CA TYR A 578 -31.88 14.23 9.01
C TYR A 578 -32.92 14.52 7.91
N GLY A 579 -33.26 15.79 7.65
CA GLY A 579 -34.29 16.16 6.69
C GLY A 579 -33.93 15.78 5.24
N GLY A 580 -32.68 16.02 4.85
CA GLY A 580 -32.17 15.64 3.53
C GLY A 580 -32.15 14.12 3.31
N ASN A 581 -31.64 13.35 4.28
CA ASN A 581 -31.57 11.89 4.16
C ASN A 581 -32.94 11.22 4.19
N VAL A 582 -33.86 11.69 5.05
CA VAL A 582 -35.24 11.20 5.08
C VAL A 582 -35.94 11.47 3.76
N ALA A 583 -35.79 12.67 3.19
CA ALA A 583 -36.38 12.98 1.89
C ALA A 583 -35.76 12.18 0.75
N ARG A 584 -34.44 11.91 0.79
CA ARG A 584 -33.80 11.01 -0.17
C ARG A 584 -34.45 9.64 -0.12
N VAL A 585 -34.67 9.06 1.06
CA VAL A 585 -35.33 7.75 1.18
C VAL A 585 -36.81 7.81 0.77
N LEU A 586 -37.55 8.85 1.18
CA LEU A 586 -38.99 8.97 0.88
C LEU A 586 -39.29 9.24 -0.59
N PHE A 587 -38.42 9.98 -1.27
CA PHE A 587 -38.63 10.40 -2.66
C PHE A 587 -37.91 9.49 -3.66
N SER A 588 -37.20 8.46 -3.21
CA SER A 588 -36.46 7.54 -4.10
C SER A 588 -37.18 6.22 -4.25
N GLY A 589 -37.64 5.95 -5.47
CA GLY A 589 -38.04 4.62 -5.95
C GLY A 589 -39.05 3.85 -5.09
N PRO A 590 -39.39 2.61 -5.50
CA PRO A 590 -40.17 1.69 -4.67
C PRO A 590 -39.38 1.05 -3.53
N MET A 591 -38.04 1.10 -3.56
CA MET A 591 -37.17 0.40 -2.60
C MET A 591 -36.70 1.34 -1.49
N TYR A 592 -36.92 0.94 -0.24
CA TYR A 592 -36.54 1.73 0.94
C TYR A 592 -35.04 1.68 1.24
N VAL A 593 -34.43 0.52 0.99
CA VAL A 593 -32.98 0.29 1.04
C VAL A 593 -32.56 -0.06 -0.37
N MET A 594 -31.48 0.55 -0.84
CA MET A 594 -30.95 0.23 -2.16
C MET A 594 -30.41 -1.20 -2.16
N ASN A 595 -30.76 -1.96 -3.18
CA ASN A 595 -30.30 -3.34 -3.34
C ASN A 595 -30.08 -3.70 -4.81
N SER A 596 -29.90 -2.67 -5.65
CA SER A 596 -29.78 -2.74 -7.11
C SER A 596 -28.65 -1.85 -7.64
N VAL A 597 -27.71 -1.46 -6.77
CA VAL A 597 -26.54 -0.65 -7.11
C VAL A 597 -25.59 -1.45 -8.02
N ASN A 598 -24.67 -0.76 -8.69
CA ASN A 598 -23.60 -1.36 -9.45
C ASN A 598 -22.34 -0.48 -9.39
N THR A 599 -21.23 -0.93 -9.98
CA THR A 599 -19.93 -0.23 -9.99
C THR A 599 -20.02 1.19 -10.56
N PHE A 600 -20.94 1.45 -11.50
CA PHE A 600 -21.28 2.80 -11.92
C PHE A 600 -22.25 3.43 -10.92
N ASP A 601 -21.72 3.71 -9.74
CA ASP A 601 -22.46 4.09 -8.54
C ASP A 601 -23.12 5.48 -8.60
N THR A 602 -22.94 6.19 -9.71
CA THR A 602 -23.58 7.45 -10.09
C THR A 602 -24.43 7.35 -11.36
N PHE A 603 -24.62 6.14 -11.90
CA PHE A 603 -25.34 5.91 -13.16
C PHE A 603 -26.48 4.90 -12.99
N SER A 604 -27.72 5.39 -13.10
CA SER A 604 -28.92 4.58 -12.92
C SER A 604 -29.12 3.54 -14.04
N LEU A 605 -29.42 2.31 -13.64
CA LEU A 605 -29.87 1.20 -14.50
C LEU A 605 -31.31 0.83 -14.13
N LEU A 606 -32.14 0.52 -15.12
CA LEU A 606 -33.54 0.10 -14.91
C LEU A 606 -33.87 -1.07 -15.82
N GLY A 607 -34.49 -2.11 -15.26
CA GLY A 607 -34.77 -3.34 -15.98
C GLY A 607 -33.50 -4.14 -16.23
N VAL A 608 -33.43 -4.85 -17.35
CA VAL A 608 -32.24 -5.63 -17.72
C VAL A 608 -31.20 -4.72 -18.38
N ALA A 609 -30.00 -4.69 -17.84
CA ALA A 609 -28.86 -3.94 -18.38
C ALA A 609 -27.85 -4.86 -19.07
N SER A 610 -27.20 -4.38 -20.13
CA SER A 610 -26.18 -5.17 -20.84
C SER A 610 -24.99 -5.52 -19.96
N PHE A 611 -24.52 -4.58 -19.13
CA PHE A 611 -23.38 -4.77 -18.25
C PHE A 611 -23.55 -5.96 -17.30
N THR A 612 -24.60 -5.96 -16.47
CA THR A 612 -24.87 -7.04 -15.52
C THR A 612 -25.38 -8.30 -16.19
N GLY A 613 -26.11 -8.18 -17.30
CA GLY A 613 -26.56 -9.30 -18.11
C GLY A 613 -25.40 -10.11 -18.71
N ASP A 614 -24.42 -9.43 -19.30
CA ASP A 614 -23.24 -10.07 -19.90
C ASP A 614 -22.34 -10.72 -18.84
N LEU A 615 -22.12 -10.03 -17.71
CA LEU A 615 -21.39 -10.59 -16.56
C LEU A 615 -22.07 -11.86 -16.03
N TRP A 616 -23.40 -11.83 -15.89
CA TRP A 616 -24.19 -12.96 -15.42
C TRP A 616 -24.15 -14.16 -16.38
N ALA A 617 -24.34 -13.92 -17.66
CA ALA A 617 -24.25 -14.97 -18.67
C ALA A 617 -22.83 -15.59 -18.72
N ALA A 618 -21.79 -14.76 -18.64
CA ALA A 618 -20.40 -15.22 -18.62
C ALA A 618 -20.09 -16.05 -17.38
N SER A 619 -20.54 -15.61 -16.20
CA SER A 619 -20.27 -16.29 -14.93
C SER A 619 -20.94 -17.67 -14.88
N LEU A 620 -22.22 -17.77 -15.26
CA LEU A 620 -22.95 -19.04 -15.32
C LEU A 620 -22.31 -20.02 -16.31
N LYS A 621 -21.94 -19.53 -17.51
CA LYS A 621 -21.28 -20.36 -18.52
C LYS A 621 -19.94 -20.90 -18.02
N ALA A 622 -19.12 -20.04 -17.43
CA ALA A 622 -17.80 -20.41 -16.92
C ALA A 622 -17.91 -21.38 -15.72
N MET A 623 -18.91 -21.17 -14.85
CA MET A 623 -19.20 -22.02 -13.70
C MET A 623 -19.70 -23.40 -14.14
N ALA A 624 -20.58 -23.48 -15.15
CA ALA A 624 -21.06 -24.75 -15.70
C ALA A 624 -19.94 -25.58 -16.37
N GLU A 625 -19.00 -24.91 -17.05
CA GLU A 625 -17.79 -25.57 -17.58
C GLU A 625 -16.93 -26.14 -16.46
N ALA A 626 -16.65 -25.34 -15.43
CA ALA A 626 -15.83 -25.76 -14.29
C ALA A 626 -16.47 -26.93 -13.53
N ALA A 627 -17.80 -26.87 -13.30
CA ALA A 627 -18.55 -27.94 -12.66
C ALA A 627 -18.41 -29.28 -13.40
N ARG A 628 -18.53 -29.27 -14.73
CA ARG A 628 -18.36 -30.47 -15.54
C ARG A 628 -16.93 -31.02 -15.46
N ARG A 629 -15.92 -30.15 -15.48
CA ARG A 629 -14.51 -30.57 -15.40
C ARG A 629 -14.20 -31.24 -14.07
N GLU A 630 -14.72 -30.69 -12.97
CA GLU A 630 -14.47 -31.17 -11.61
C GLU A 630 -15.49 -32.20 -11.11
N GLY A 631 -16.51 -32.53 -11.92
CA GLY A 631 -17.58 -33.47 -11.54
C GLY A 631 -18.48 -32.96 -10.42
N LEU A 632 -18.72 -31.64 -10.34
CA LEU A 632 -19.52 -31.01 -9.30
C LEU A 632 -21.01 -31.07 -9.63
N GLU A 633 -21.83 -31.26 -8.60
CA GLU A 633 -23.29 -31.28 -8.71
C GLU A 633 -23.84 -29.92 -9.18
N GLY A 634 -25.00 -29.94 -9.87
CA GLY A 634 -25.69 -28.73 -10.31
C GLY A 634 -25.27 -28.19 -11.69
N ALA A 635 -24.29 -28.81 -12.36
CA ALA A 635 -23.77 -28.37 -13.67
C ALA A 635 -24.85 -28.17 -14.75
N GLU A 636 -25.84 -29.06 -14.84
CA GLU A 636 -26.93 -28.96 -15.82
C GLU A 636 -27.95 -27.86 -15.47
N ALA A 637 -28.13 -27.54 -14.19
CA ALA A 637 -29.05 -26.48 -13.74
C ALA A 637 -28.52 -25.06 -14.01
N LEU A 638 -27.21 -24.93 -14.28
CA LEU A 638 -26.56 -23.66 -14.62
C LEU A 638 -26.67 -23.31 -16.13
N ARG A 639 -27.13 -24.24 -16.97
CA ARG A 639 -27.21 -24.05 -18.44
C ARG A 639 -28.54 -23.45 -18.93
N GLY A 640 -29.62 -23.70 -18.21
CA GLY A 640 -30.91 -23.04 -18.41
C GLY A 640 -30.93 -21.73 -17.64
#